data_AF-A0A958HGA8-F1
#
_entry.id   AF-A0A958HGA8-F1
#
_cell.length_a   1.000
_cell.length_b   1.000
_cell.length_c   1.000
_cell.angle_alpha   90.00
_cell.angle_beta   90.00
_cell.angle_gamma   90.00
#
_symmetry.space_group_name_H-M   'P 1'
#
loop_
_entity.id
_entity.type
_entity.pdbx_description
1 polymer ?
#
loop_
_entity_poly.entity_id
_entity_poly.type
_entity_poly.pdbx_seq_one_letter_code
_entity_poly.pdbx_strand_id
1 'polypeptide(L)'
;DRFAEELSRYYTWENRRAQLAALEDLRRYTPDTATLQEIGRRIADLRETLEREPYEFDRRFIFRILAMGHSQFAEYVGARGPNTHVNAACASTAQGVAIAEDWIRSGRCRRVLVLGADNVTGDHLLEWVGAGFLALGAAATDNRVDEAALPFDRRRHGTILGMGACALVIESEDAVRERGMRGIVELLSSETSNSAYHGSRLDVNHIQMIMENLVTAAERRFGINRYAMAAQTVFMSHETYTPARGGSASAEVIALRNTFGEAANDIVVANTKGFTGHPMGVGVEDVIAVKILEYGIVPPVPNFKEVDPDLGVLNLSRGGRYPVQYALHLAAGFGSQISFTLTRRIPGGLDRVDDKARYQHWLDQVSGYDRAETEVVKRTLRVTSDAAPPHSPTPSSWRHGTGPSVRSAAPGDGAGAAYHPIPMAEVREMLERGPAPVAPAPLKSVVAPTPAPVAPPESRPLPVAPAPAPVAPAPQPVEIAPAIEPVKAPPTPVAPVMPAAPAVDPVVTSVLSIVAEKTGYPQDMLDLDLDLEADLGIDTVKQAETFAAVREAFSIPQVEGLSLRDYPTLESVIGFVHSQRPDLAEGKRSSVIAEQTPSAPSAPITDYRSPITDQPAGDAVTVTVLGIVAEKTGYPRDMLDLDLDLEADLGIDTVKQAETFAAVREAFSIPQVEGLSLRDYPTLESVIGFVHSQRPDLAEGKRSSVIGEQTPSAPSAPITDYRSPITDQPAGDAVTVTVLGIVAEKTGYPQDMLDLDLDLEADLGIDTVKQAETLAAIRETYGIPLQENLSLRDYPTLQSVIGFVYTMRPDLADDKGTRGQGDKVIEPVITSPGHPVTVSSDADGVAATVLGIVAEKTGYPQDMLDLDLDLEADLGIDTVKQAETLAAIRETYGIPLQENLSLRDYPTLQSVIGFVYTMRPDLAETGDQLSVISDQSRSTSEPITDHRSPTPVTTIGTLADADRMPRRVPTPSLRPALEFCKPTGVTLDGASRIVVMMDRGGVGKSLVNRLEKLGASLLVVEPGIETEALDQLLADYQAEGPVQGVYWLAALDVEPGIEEMDLDGWREENRIRVKNLYTAMRALYESVAGPGRFLVSATRLGGLHSYGDAGASAPLGGAVTGFTKAYNVEQGMQPEGKGVLVKAVDFEVSRKTAEPADLLIAETLTDPAIVEVGYHKGLRYTVTLLEKPARDGQPGMTLGKDTVFVVTGAAGGITSAITSDLA
;
A
#
# COMPACT_ATOMS: atom_id res chain seq x y z
N ASP A 1 2.99 -13.14 6.63
CA ASP A 1 4.00 -14.19 6.89
C ASP A 1 5.23 -13.59 7.59
N ARG A 2 6.30 -13.18 6.89
CA ARG A 2 7.56 -12.65 7.47
C ARG A 2 7.42 -11.64 8.62
N PHE A 3 6.44 -10.73 8.57
CA PHE A 3 6.17 -9.80 9.67
C PHE A 3 5.72 -10.51 10.97
N ALA A 4 4.84 -11.51 10.85
CA ALA A 4 4.36 -12.30 11.98
C ALA A 4 5.47 -13.24 12.51
N GLU A 5 6.27 -13.85 11.62
CA GLU A 5 7.46 -14.62 11.99
C GLU A 5 8.43 -13.79 12.86
N GLU A 6 8.72 -12.55 12.45
CA GLU A 6 9.65 -11.68 13.19
C GLU A 6 9.08 -11.24 14.55
N LEU A 7 7.78 -10.91 14.63
CA LEU A 7 7.10 -10.65 15.90
C LEU A 7 7.11 -11.90 16.81
N SER A 8 6.86 -13.09 16.26
CA SER A 8 6.94 -14.35 17.01
C SER A 8 8.35 -14.60 17.54
N ARG A 9 9.40 -14.30 16.76
CA ARG A 9 10.81 -14.36 17.22
C ARG A 9 11.07 -13.38 18.36
N TYR A 10 10.66 -12.11 18.20
CA TYR A 10 10.83 -11.07 19.22
C TYR A 10 10.13 -11.44 20.53
N TYR A 11 8.82 -11.69 20.48
CA TYR A 11 8.04 -11.98 21.69
C TYR A 11 8.41 -13.32 22.33
N THR A 12 8.91 -14.31 21.58
CA THR A 12 9.46 -15.54 22.17
C THR A 12 10.72 -15.25 22.98
N TRP A 13 11.63 -14.43 22.46
CA TRP A 13 12.84 -14.01 23.18
C TRP A 13 12.52 -13.13 24.40
N GLU A 14 11.60 -12.18 24.25
CA GLU A 14 11.15 -11.31 25.35
C GLU A 14 10.49 -12.12 26.48
N ASN A 15 9.58 -13.06 26.14
CA ASN A 15 8.97 -13.96 27.12
C ASN A 15 10.01 -14.84 27.82
N ARG A 16 11.03 -15.36 27.11
CA ARG A 16 12.13 -16.12 27.73
C ARG A 16 12.93 -15.25 28.72
N ARG A 17 13.19 -13.97 28.40
CA ARG A 17 13.84 -13.03 29.33
C ARG A 17 12.96 -12.70 30.54
N ALA A 18 11.65 -12.52 30.35
CA ALA A 18 10.71 -12.31 31.44
C ALA A 18 10.60 -13.53 32.37
N GLN A 19 10.53 -14.74 31.81
CA GLN A 19 10.55 -16.00 32.56
C GLN A 19 11.85 -16.18 33.34
N LEU A 20 13.00 -15.85 32.74
CA LEU A 20 14.30 -15.89 33.41
C LEU A 20 14.33 -14.92 34.61
N ALA A 21 13.88 -13.67 34.43
CA ALA A 21 13.81 -12.68 35.50
C ALA A 21 12.86 -13.12 36.64
N ALA A 22 11.69 -13.65 36.30
CA ALA A 22 10.72 -14.16 37.28
C ALA A 22 11.26 -15.36 38.07
N LEU A 23 11.98 -16.28 37.42
CA LEU A 23 12.64 -17.41 38.09
C LEU A 23 13.82 -16.96 38.97
N GLU A 24 14.62 -16.00 38.52
CA GLU A 24 15.72 -15.42 39.30
C GLU A 24 15.23 -14.69 40.55
N ASP A 25 14.06 -14.03 40.48
CA ASP A 25 13.42 -13.40 41.63
C ASP A 25 12.79 -14.44 42.57
N LEU A 26 12.03 -15.42 42.04
CA LEU A 26 11.47 -16.54 42.81
C LEU A 26 12.56 -17.32 43.56
N ARG A 27 13.77 -17.43 43.00
CA ARG A 27 14.95 -18.05 43.65
C ARG A 27 15.42 -17.29 44.90
N ARG A 28 15.09 -16.00 45.05
CA ARG A 28 15.42 -15.19 46.25
C ARG A 28 14.47 -15.49 47.43
N TYR A 29 13.24 -15.87 47.13
CA TYR A 29 12.18 -16.07 48.12
C TYR A 29 11.90 -17.55 48.45
N THR A 30 12.40 -18.49 47.65
CA THR A 30 12.18 -19.94 47.85
C THR A 30 13.12 -20.52 48.91
N PRO A 31 12.60 -21.10 50.02
CA PRO A 31 13.44 -21.72 51.06
C PRO A 31 13.66 -23.23 50.87
N ASP A 32 12.86 -23.90 50.04
CA ASP A 32 12.95 -25.34 49.82
C ASP A 32 14.10 -25.70 48.88
N THR A 33 14.88 -26.72 49.27
CA THR A 33 16.09 -27.14 48.54
C THR A 33 15.78 -27.86 47.23
N ALA A 34 14.70 -28.65 47.15
CA ALA A 34 14.33 -29.34 45.91
C ALA A 34 13.80 -28.34 44.86
N THR A 35 12.95 -27.42 45.29
CA THR A 35 12.41 -26.33 44.45
C THR A 35 13.52 -25.38 43.99
N LEU A 36 14.49 -25.04 44.86
CA LEU A 36 15.68 -24.27 44.47
C LEU A 36 16.53 -24.98 43.41
N GLN A 37 16.63 -26.31 43.44
CA GLN A 37 17.35 -27.08 42.41
C GLN A 37 16.62 -27.05 41.06
N GLU A 38 15.30 -27.23 41.03
CA GLU A 38 14.52 -27.15 39.78
C GLU A 38 14.46 -25.72 39.21
N ILE A 39 14.33 -24.69 40.05
CA ILE A 39 14.47 -23.28 39.64
C ILE A 39 15.87 -23.03 39.06
N GLY A 40 16.92 -23.51 39.74
CA GLY A 40 18.30 -23.41 39.26
C GLY A 40 18.52 -24.09 37.91
N ARG A 41 17.91 -25.25 37.70
CA ARG A 41 17.94 -25.99 36.43
C ARG A 41 17.26 -25.19 35.31
N ARG A 42 16.02 -24.72 35.52
CA ARG A 42 15.28 -23.90 34.53
C ARG A 42 15.99 -22.59 34.18
N ILE A 43 16.66 -21.96 35.15
CA ILE A 43 17.48 -20.77 34.91
C ILE A 43 18.67 -21.10 33.99
N ALA A 44 19.30 -22.26 34.15
CA ALA A 44 20.35 -22.72 33.24
C ALA A 44 19.79 -23.03 31.84
N ASP A 45 18.72 -23.82 31.74
CA ASP A 45 18.05 -24.16 30.48
C ASP A 45 17.68 -22.89 29.67
N LEU A 46 17.10 -21.88 30.33
CA LEU A 46 16.67 -20.63 29.70
C LEU A 46 17.85 -19.74 29.28
N ARG A 47 18.94 -19.71 30.05
CA ARG A 47 20.16 -18.98 29.69
C ARG A 47 20.84 -19.61 28.48
N GLU A 48 21.03 -20.94 28.48
CA GLU A 48 21.56 -21.66 27.32
C GLU A 48 20.68 -21.44 26.08
N THR A 49 19.35 -21.45 26.24
CA THR A 49 18.41 -21.18 25.15
C THR A 49 18.49 -19.73 24.64
N LEU A 50 18.67 -18.74 25.52
CA LEU A 50 18.83 -17.33 25.14
C LEU A 50 20.20 -17.02 24.51
N GLU A 51 21.25 -17.77 24.88
CA GLU A 51 22.59 -17.71 24.29
C GLU A 51 22.64 -18.42 22.91
N ARG A 52 21.88 -19.50 22.73
CA ARG A 52 21.75 -20.23 21.46
C ARG A 52 20.82 -19.54 20.46
N GLU A 53 19.74 -18.93 20.95
CA GLU A 53 18.71 -18.27 20.16
C GLU A 53 18.54 -16.79 20.59
N PRO A 54 19.59 -15.96 20.40
CA PRO A 54 19.49 -14.53 20.63
C PRO A 54 18.56 -13.87 19.59
N TYR A 55 17.89 -12.80 19.98
CA TYR A 55 17.18 -11.94 19.05
C TYR A 55 18.08 -10.79 18.60
N GLU A 56 18.28 -10.69 17.29
CA GLU A 56 18.88 -9.56 16.59
C GLU A 56 17.92 -9.15 15.48
N PHE A 57 17.66 -7.85 15.35
CA PHE A 57 16.75 -7.30 14.35
C PHE A 57 17.44 -7.25 12.99
N ASP A 58 16.96 -8.04 12.03
CA ASP A 58 17.58 -8.12 10.71
C ASP A 58 17.38 -6.81 9.94
N ARG A 59 18.47 -6.13 9.54
CA ARG A 59 18.41 -4.89 8.73
C ARG A 59 17.61 -5.04 7.43
N ARG A 60 17.41 -6.27 6.94
CA ARG A 60 16.61 -6.61 5.75
C ARG A 60 15.11 -6.71 6.04
N PHE A 61 14.65 -6.50 7.27
CA PHE A 61 13.24 -6.60 7.69
C PHE A 61 12.31 -5.81 6.76
N ILE A 62 12.63 -4.54 6.48
CA ILE A 62 11.85 -3.68 5.56
C ILE A 62 11.71 -4.33 4.18
N PHE A 63 12.81 -4.81 3.59
CA PHE A 63 12.82 -5.52 2.31
C PHE A 63 12.15 -6.92 2.34
N ARG A 64 11.77 -7.43 3.51
CA ARG A 64 11.00 -8.68 3.69
C ARG A 64 9.51 -8.47 3.96
N ILE A 65 9.10 -7.27 4.37
CA ILE A 65 7.69 -6.97 4.71
C ILE A 65 6.98 -6.10 3.65
N LEU A 66 7.73 -5.36 2.84
CA LEU A 66 7.18 -4.61 1.71
C LEU A 66 6.74 -5.56 0.58
N ALA A 67 5.64 -5.23 -0.10
CA ALA A 67 5.01 -6.04 -1.16
C ALA A 67 5.77 -5.95 -2.51
N MET A 68 7.07 -6.23 -2.50
CA MET A 68 7.99 -5.95 -3.64
C MET A 68 8.17 -7.11 -4.62
N GLY A 69 7.41 -8.20 -4.53
CA GLY A 69 7.61 -9.39 -5.38
C GLY A 69 7.54 -9.10 -6.87
N HIS A 70 6.76 -8.08 -7.27
CA HIS A 70 6.68 -7.59 -8.65
C HIS A 70 7.95 -6.81 -9.08
N SER A 71 8.62 -6.11 -8.17
CA SER A 71 9.90 -5.42 -8.43
C SER A 71 11.06 -6.41 -8.48
N GLN A 72 11.16 -7.32 -7.50
CA GLN A 72 12.18 -8.38 -7.47
C GLN A 72 12.10 -9.29 -8.70
N PHE A 73 10.88 -9.63 -9.15
CA PHE A 73 10.72 -10.38 -10.38
C PHE A 73 11.12 -9.57 -11.64
N ALA A 74 10.85 -8.26 -11.68
CA ALA A 74 11.26 -7.41 -12.78
C ALA A 74 12.79 -7.26 -12.86
N GLU A 75 13.45 -7.15 -11.71
CA GLU A 75 14.91 -7.20 -11.54
C GLU A 75 15.51 -8.49 -12.12
N TYR A 76 15.03 -9.66 -11.68
CA TYR A 76 15.48 -10.98 -12.16
C TYR A 76 15.30 -11.23 -13.67
N VAL A 77 14.47 -10.45 -14.37
CA VAL A 77 14.24 -10.58 -15.83
C VAL A 77 14.60 -9.33 -16.63
N GLY A 78 15.19 -8.31 -16.00
CA GLY A 78 15.55 -7.04 -16.64
C GLY A 78 14.37 -6.23 -17.20
N ALA A 79 13.16 -6.41 -16.68
CA ALA A 79 11.96 -5.77 -17.21
C ALA A 79 11.81 -4.31 -16.76
N ARG A 80 12.06 -3.37 -17.69
CA ARG A 80 11.92 -1.91 -17.50
C ARG A 80 10.57 -1.34 -17.96
N GLY A 81 9.55 -2.18 -18.12
CA GLY A 81 8.19 -1.77 -18.51
C GLY A 81 7.34 -1.32 -17.32
N PRO A 82 6.09 -0.86 -17.55
CA PRO A 82 5.14 -0.58 -16.48
C PRO A 82 4.98 -1.77 -15.53
N ASN A 83 5.09 -1.53 -14.23
CA ASN A 83 5.11 -2.53 -13.18
C ASN A 83 4.29 -2.05 -11.97
N THR A 84 3.48 -2.91 -11.35
CA THR A 84 2.68 -2.58 -10.16
C THR A 84 2.28 -3.83 -9.39
N HIS A 85 2.08 -3.69 -8.08
CA HIS A 85 1.26 -4.62 -7.29
C HIS A 85 -0.23 -4.26 -7.46
N VAL A 86 -1.12 -5.26 -7.36
CA VAL A 86 -2.58 -5.09 -7.44
C VAL A 86 -3.22 -5.82 -6.27
N ASN A 87 -4.19 -5.19 -5.60
CA ASN A 87 -4.98 -5.84 -4.54
C ASN A 87 -6.46 -5.45 -4.65
N ALA A 88 -7.25 -6.41 -5.15
CA ALA A 88 -8.71 -6.41 -5.11
C ALA A 88 -9.21 -7.66 -4.37
N ALA A 89 -8.51 -8.03 -3.29
CA ALA A 89 -8.69 -9.29 -2.58
C ALA A 89 -8.77 -10.48 -3.56
N CYS A 90 -9.85 -11.25 -3.51
CA CYS A 90 -10.08 -12.45 -4.32
C CYS A 90 -10.26 -12.18 -5.83
N ALA A 91 -10.40 -10.92 -6.26
CA ALA A 91 -10.48 -10.52 -7.66
C ALA A 91 -9.14 -10.06 -8.28
N SER A 92 -8.04 -10.05 -7.51
CA SER A 92 -6.76 -9.43 -7.90
C SER A 92 -6.18 -9.95 -9.22
N THR A 93 -6.24 -11.25 -9.49
CA THR A 93 -5.73 -11.82 -10.75
C THR A 93 -6.53 -11.35 -11.97
N ALA A 94 -7.86 -11.36 -11.89
CA ALA A 94 -8.73 -10.90 -12.98
C ALA A 94 -8.60 -9.38 -13.23
N GLN A 95 -8.45 -8.58 -12.18
CA GLN A 95 -8.10 -7.16 -12.33
C GLN A 95 -6.70 -6.98 -12.96
N GLY A 96 -5.74 -7.85 -12.65
CA GLY A 96 -4.44 -7.89 -13.32
C GLY A 96 -4.56 -8.17 -14.83
N VAL A 97 -5.49 -9.05 -15.24
CA VAL A 97 -5.83 -9.28 -16.67
C VAL A 97 -6.44 -8.03 -17.30
N ALA A 98 -7.28 -7.28 -16.59
CA ALA A 98 -7.86 -6.03 -17.10
C ALA A 98 -6.81 -4.92 -17.28
N ILE A 99 -5.95 -4.69 -16.27
CA ILE A 99 -4.83 -3.75 -16.32
C ILE A 99 -3.87 -4.10 -17.47
N ALA A 100 -3.64 -5.40 -17.70
CA ALA A 100 -2.86 -5.89 -18.83
C ALA A 100 -3.52 -5.59 -20.18
N GLU A 101 -4.85 -5.72 -20.31
CA GLU A 101 -5.56 -5.32 -21.53
C GLU A 101 -5.39 -3.83 -21.80
N ASP A 102 -5.62 -2.98 -20.80
CA ASP A 102 -5.53 -1.51 -20.93
C ASP A 102 -4.12 -1.02 -21.24
N TRP A 103 -3.09 -1.52 -20.55
CA TRP A 103 -1.70 -1.13 -20.80
C TRP A 103 -1.20 -1.52 -22.19
N ILE A 104 -1.66 -2.65 -22.74
CA ILE A 104 -1.35 -3.06 -24.11
C ILE A 104 -2.15 -2.22 -25.10
N ARG A 105 -3.46 -2.04 -24.88
CA ARG A 105 -4.34 -1.26 -25.78
C ARG A 105 -3.97 0.21 -25.89
N SER A 106 -3.52 0.82 -24.79
CA SER A 106 -3.01 2.20 -24.74
C SER A 106 -1.57 2.35 -25.22
N GLY A 107 -0.89 1.26 -25.61
CA GLY A 107 0.47 1.31 -26.16
C GLY A 107 1.57 1.60 -25.13
N ARG A 108 1.32 1.39 -23.83
CA ARG A 108 2.34 1.51 -22.78
C ARG A 108 3.32 0.33 -22.81
N CYS A 109 2.89 -0.81 -23.33
CA CYS A 109 3.72 -2.00 -23.56
C CYS A 109 3.10 -2.91 -24.64
N ARG A 110 3.82 -3.96 -25.05
CA ARG A 110 3.28 -5.04 -25.92
C ARG A 110 2.92 -6.32 -25.17
N ARG A 111 3.40 -6.46 -23.93
CA ARG A 111 3.41 -7.70 -23.17
C ARG A 111 3.32 -7.37 -21.69
N VAL A 112 2.43 -8.05 -20.98
CA VAL A 112 2.32 -8.00 -19.52
C VAL A 112 2.35 -9.42 -18.98
N LEU A 113 3.06 -9.61 -17.87
CA LEU A 113 3.08 -10.85 -17.10
C LEU A 113 2.17 -10.63 -15.89
N VAL A 114 0.99 -11.27 -15.89
CA VAL A 114 0.07 -11.25 -14.75
C VAL A 114 0.43 -12.43 -13.86
N LEU A 115 0.83 -12.14 -12.63
CA LEU A 115 1.25 -13.12 -11.63
C LEU A 115 0.34 -12.98 -10.40
N GLY A 116 -0.36 -14.04 -10.04
CA GLY A 116 -1.08 -14.15 -8.77
C GLY A 116 -0.41 -15.19 -7.89
N ALA A 117 -0.05 -14.84 -6.65
CA ALA A 117 0.49 -15.79 -5.67
C ALA A 117 0.05 -15.39 -4.26
N ASP A 118 -0.44 -16.35 -3.48
CA ASP A 118 -0.95 -16.11 -2.12
C ASP A 118 -0.83 -17.38 -1.26
N ASN A 119 -0.63 -17.20 0.04
CA ASN A 119 -0.50 -18.27 1.02
C ASN A 119 -1.00 -17.84 2.41
N VAL A 120 -2.32 -17.76 2.57
CA VAL A 120 -2.95 -17.55 3.89
C VAL A 120 -2.95 -18.80 4.77
N THR A 121 -2.61 -19.98 4.22
CA THR A 121 -2.56 -21.26 4.94
C THR A 121 -1.17 -21.60 5.51
N GLY A 122 -0.21 -20.66 5.45
CA GLY A 122 1.10 -20.82 6.09
C GLY A 122 1.04 -20.72 7.61
N ASP A 123 1.97 -21.40 8.29
CA ASP A 123 1.96 -21.62 9.75
C ASP A 123 1.78 -20.33 10.58
N HIS A 124 2.35 -19.19 10.15
CA HIS A 124 2.24 -17.90 10.86
C HIS A 124 1.01 -17.05 10.47
N LEU A 125 0.25 -17.44 9.44
CA LEU A 125 -0.92 -16.71 8.94
C LEU A 125 -2.24 -17.45 9.18
N LEU A 126 -2.24 -18.78 9.19
CA LEU A 126 -3.46 -19.57 9.31
C LEU A 126 -4.21 -19.31 10.64
N GLU A 127 -3.49 -19.08 11.74
CA GLU A 127 -4.12 -18.73 13.02
C GLU A 127 -4.93 -17.42 12.94
N TRP A 128 -4.42 -16.41 12.22
CA TRP A 128 -5.06 -15.10 12.08
C TRP A 128 -6.15 -15.09 11.00
N VAL A 129 -5.82 -15.56 9.79
CA VAL A 129 -6.75 -15.55 8.65
C VAL A 129 -7.84 -16.60 8.82
N GLY A 130 -7.49 -17.80 9.34
CA GLY A 130 -8.46 -18.84 9.66
C GLY A 130 -9.44 -18.40 10.74
N ALA A 131 -8.97 -17.80 11.84
CA ALA A 131 -9.85 -17.24 12.87
C ALA A 131 -10.74 -16.12 12.31
N GLY A 132 -10.22 -15.24 11.44
CA GLY A 132 -11.00 -14.21 10.77
C GLY A 132 -12.13 -14.78 9.89
N PHE A 133 -11.84 -15.79 9.06
CA PHE A 133 -12.86 -16.45 8.22
C PHE A 133 -13.88 -17.26 9.04
N LEU A 134 -13.48 -17.82 10.20
CA LEU A 134 -14.40 -18.45 11.15
C LEU A 134 -15.33 -17.41 11.81
N ALA A 135 -14.79 -16.29 12.28
CA ALA A 135 -15.55 -15.20 12.90
C ALA A 135 -16.52 -14.51 11.92
N LEU A 136 -16.17 -14.45 10.63
CA LEU A 136 -17.05 -13.96 9.55
C LEU A 136 -18.15 -14.97 9.15
N GLY A 137 -18.22 -16.15 9.77
CA GLY A 137 -19.14 -17.23 9.36
C GLY A 137 -18.87 -17.76 7.95
N ALA A 138 -17.65 -17.54 7.43
CA ALA A 138 -17.31 -17.74 6.03
C ALA A 138 -16.55 -19.05 5.75
N ALA A 139 -15.98 -19.70 6.76
CA ALA A 139 -15.24 -20.98 6.64
C ALA A 139 -16.13 -22.22 6.88
N ALA A 140 -15.93 -23.27 6.07
CA ALA A 140 -16.42 -24.61 6.38
C ALA A 140 -15.54 -25.28 7.44
N THR A 141 -16.12 -26.18 8.24
CA THR A 141 -15.46 -26.76 9.43
C THR A 141 -15.55 -28.28 9.55
N ASP A 142 -16.08 -28.98 8.53
CA ASP A 142 -16.20 -30.44 8.57
C ASP A 142 -14.84 -31.14 8.59
N ASN A 143 -14.80 -32.31 9.23
CA ASN A 143 -13.65 -33.20 9.24
C ASN A 143 -13.44 -33.97 7.91
N ARG A 144 -14.25 -33.69 6.88
CA ARG A 144 -14.24 -34.37 5.57
C ARG A 144 -14.29 -33.36 4.42
N VAL A 145 -13.22 -33.33 3.63
CA VAL A 145 -13.10 -32.41 2.48
C VAL A 145 -14.19 -32.65 1.42
N ASP A 146 -14.65 -33.89 1.22
CA ASP A 146 -15.75 -34.22 0.27
C ASP A 146 -17.17 -33.91 0.80
N GLU A 147 -17.25 -33.31 1.99
CA GLU A 147 -18.47 -32.85 2.65
C GLU A 147 -18.43 -31.34 2.96
N ALA A 148 -17.24 -30.74 3.14
CA ALA A 148 -17.05 -29.28 3.19
C ALA A 148 -16.96 -28.60 1.81
N ALA A 149 -16.24 -29.20 0.84
CA ALA A 149 -15.89 -28.54 -0.43
C ALA A 149 -17.00 -28.68 -1.48
N LEU A 150 -18.07 -27.88 -1.39
CA LEU A 150 -19.36 -28.13 -2.04
C LEU A 150 -19.83 -27.04 -3.05
N PRO A 151 -19.28 -26.96 -4.27
CA PRO A 151 -19.76 -26.06 -5.32
C PRO A 151 -21.20 -26.34 -5.77
N PHE A 152 -22.04 -25.29 -5.77
CA PHE A 152 -23.44 -25.28 -6.21
C PHE A 152 -24.39 -26.26 -5.50
N ASP A 153 -23.90 -27.07 -4.57
CA ASP A 153 -24.70 -28.05 -3.84
C ASP A 153 -25.56 -27.37 -2.78
N ARG A 154 -26.75 -27.92 -2.52
CA ARG A 154 -27.69 -27.40 -1.51
C ARG A 154 -27.12 -27.39 -0.08
N ARG A 155 -26.08 -28.19 0.21
CA ARG A 155 -25.47 -28.34 1.55
C ARG A 155 -24.27 -27.40 1.80
N ARG A 156 -23.95 -26.50 0.86
CA ARG A 156 -22.86 -25.51 1.00
C ARG A 156 -23.12 -24.54 2.16
N HIS A 157 -22.05 -24.21 2.91
CA HIS A 157 -22.16 -23.40 4.13
C HIS A 157 -20.88 -22.62 4.50
N GLY A 158 -19.79 -22.72 3.74
CA GLY A 158 -18.53 -22.02 3.98
C GLY A 158 -17.41 -22.46 3.04
N THR A 159 -16.39 -21.62 2.87
CA THR A 159 -15.22 -21.88 2.01
C THR A 159 -14.15 -22.70 2.74
N ILE A 160 -13.27 -23.36 1.97
CA ILE A 160 -12.00 -23.89 2.50
C ILE A 160 -10.89 -22.97 2.02
N LEU A 161 -10.10 -22.42 2.92
CA LEU A 161 -8.92 -21.61 2.58
C LEU A 161 -7.87 -22.45 1.85
N GLY A 162 -7.16 -21.83 0.91
CA GLY A 162 -6.08 -22.45 0.16
C GLY A 162 -4.88 -21.53 -0.05
N MET A 163 -3.91 -22.05 -0.78
CA MET A 163 -2.70 -21.34 -1.22
C MET A 163 -2.38 -21.73 -2.66
N GLY A 164 -1.64 -20.88 -3.38
CA GLY A 164 -1.23 -21.22 -4.74
C GLY A 164 -0.46 -20.13 -5.45
N ALA A 165 -0.18 -20.39 -6.72
CA ALA A 165 0.31 -19.40 -7.67
C ALA A 165 -0.21 -19.70 -9.08
N CYS A 166 -0.51 -18.66 -9.84
CA CYS A 166 -0.89 -18.70 -11.24
C CYS A 166 -0.15 -17.62 -12.04
N ALA A 167 0.02 -17.85 -13.34
CA ALA A 167 0.76 -16.94 -14.22
C ALA A 167 0.14 -16.93 -15.62
N LEU A 168 0.00 -15.73 -16.19
CA LEU A 168 -0.48 -15.48 -17.55
C LEU A 168 0.48 -14.52 -18.25
N VAL A 169 0.75 -14.77 -19.54
CA VAL A 169 1.46 -13.82 -20.40
C VAL A 169 0.47 -13.32 -21.44
N ILE A 170 0.14 -12.03 -21.37
CA ILE A 170 -0.81 -11.36 -22.27
C ILE A 170 0.01 -10.49 -23.22
N GLU A 171 -0.29 -10.56 -24.52
CA GLU A 171 0.55 -9.97 -25.58
C GLU A 171 -0.30 -9.32 -26.69
N SER A 172 0.26 -8.31 -27.37
CA SER A 172 -0.28 -7.83 -28.65
C SER A 172 -0.14 -8.91 -29.73
N GLU A 173 -1.17 -9.07 -30.58
CA GLU A 173 -1.15 -10.08 -31.66
C GLU A 173 0.00 -9.85 -32.66
N ASP A 174 0.44 -8.60 -32.87
CA ASP A 174 1.65 -8.35 -33.66
C ASP A 174 2.93 -8.92 -33.00
N ALA A 175 3.11 -8.78 -31.68
CA ALA A 175 4.25 -9.39 -30.97
C ALA A 175 4.19 -10.93 -31.01
N VAL A 176 3.01 -11.51 -31.15
CA VAL A 176 2.82 -12.96 -31.36
C VAL A 176 3.19 -13.37 -32.80
N ARG A 177 2.71 -12.64 -33.81
CA ARG A 177 2.98 -12.91 -35.24
C ARG A 177 4.41 -12.60 -35.69
N GLU A 178 5.04 -11.59 -35.10
CA GLU A 178 6.45 -11.23 -35.31
C GLU A 178 7.37 -12.43 -35.10
N ARG A 179 7.07 -13.22 -34.06
CA ARG A 179 7.77 -14.47 -33.69
C ARG A 179 7.32 -15.70 -34.47
N GLY A 180 6.38 -15.58 -35.41
CA GLY A 180 5.80 -16.75 -36.10
C GLY A 180 4.97 -17.66 -35.19
N MET A 181 4.57 -17.15 -34.02
CA MET A 181 3.79 -17.89 -33.04
C MET A 181 2.28 -17.59 -33.17
N ARG A 182 1.48 -18.33 -32.40
CA ARG A 182 0.05 -18.13 -32.23
C ARG A 182 -0.34 -18.09 -30.74
N GLY A 183 -1.35 -17.30 -30.41
CA GLY A 183 -1.96 -17.25 -29.08
C GLY A 183 -2.79 -18.50 -28.76
N ILE A 184 -3.20 -18.65 -27.49
CA ILE A 184 -4.11 -19.73 -27.06
C ILE A 184 -5.56 -19.24 -27.13
N VAL A 185 -5.80 -18.04 -26.58
CA VAL A 185 -7.07 -17.33 -26.60
C VAL A 185 -6.84 -15.86 -26.97
N GLU A 186 -7.89 -15.22 -27.46
CA GLU A 186 -8.01 -13.77 -27.60
C GLU A 186 -8.86 -13.24 -26.43
N LEU A 187 -8.37 -12.22 -25.72
CA LEU A 187 -9.16 -11.48 -24.75
C LEU A 187 -10.09 -10.52 -25.51
N LEU A 188 -11.41 -10.71 -25.36
CA LEU A 188 -12.43 -9.92 -26.05
C LEU A 188 -12.74 -8.65 -25.25
N SER A 189 -12.96 -8.83 -23.95
CA SER A 189 -13.16 -7.75 -23.00
C SER A 189 -12.84 -8.25 -21.60
N SER A 190 -12.34 -7.35 -20.76
CA SER A 190 -12.45 -7.40 -19.31
C SER A 190 -13.29 -6.24 -18.79
N GLU A 191 -13.89 -6.40 -17.62
CA GLU A 191 -14.52 -5.32 -16.85
C GLU A 191 -14.07 -5.44 -15.38
N THR A 192 -13.86 -4.31 -14.71
CA THR A 192 -13.62 -4.26 -13.26
C THR A 192 -14.39 -3.09 -12.68
N SER A 193 -15.12 -3.30 -11.59
CA SER A 193 -15.93 -2.28 -10.93
C SER A 193 -16.06 -2.57 -9.44
N ASN A 194 -16.47 -1.56 -8.66
CA ASN A 194 -16.74 -1.70 -7.23
C ASN A 194 -18.21 -1.38 -6.95
N SER A 195 -18.91 -2.25 -6.19
CA SER A 195 -20.34 -2.04 -5.90
C SER A 195 -20.63 -1.05 -4.78
N ALA A 196 -19.63 -0.60 -4.01
CA ALA A 196 -19.79 0.28 -2.84
C ALA A 196 -20.91 -0.19 -1.86
N TYR A 197 -21.13 -1.50 -1.75
CA TYR A 197 -22.32 -2.09 -1.14
C TYR A 197 -22.05 -2.69 0.24
N HIS A 198 -21.05 -3.55 0.36
CA HIS A 198 -20.66 -4.18 1.62
C HIS A 198 -19.21 -4.66 1.61
N GLY A 199 -18.62 -4.84 2.80
CA GLY A 199 -17.28 -5.45 2.94
C GLY A 199 -17.23 -6.91 2.48
N SER A 200 -18.33 -7.66 2.64
CA SER A 200 -18.39 -9.12 2.41
C SER A 200 -19.62 -9.64 1.65
N ARG A 201 -20.67 -8.83 1.46
CA ARG A 201 -21.90 -9.22 0.74
C ARG A 201 -21.83 -8.72 -0.71
N LEU A 202 -22.45 -9.44 -1.62
CA LEU A 202 -22.41 -9.15 -3.06
C LEU A 202 -23.68 -8.42 -3.51
N ASP A 203 -23.52 -7.30 -4.22
CA ASP A 203 -24.64 -6.66 -4.93
C ASP A 203 -24.93 -7.42 -6.23
N VAL A 204 -25.95 -8.27 -6.20
CA VAL A 204 -26.47 -9.01 -7.35
C VAL A 204 -26.87 -8.07 -8.50
N ASN A 205 -27.46 -6.91 -8.20
CA ASN A 205 -27.93 -5.98 -9.22
C ASN A 205 -26.77 -5.29 -9.94
N HIS A 206 -25.69 -4.96 -9.24
CA HIS A 206 -24.50 -4.42 -9.88
C HIS A 206 -23.74 -5.50 -10.67
N ILE A 207 -23.61 -6.72 -10.13
CA ILE A 207 -22.95 -7.85 -10.83
C ILE A 207 -23.63 -8.18 -12.16
N GLN A 208 -24.96 -8.15 -12.24
CA GLN A 208 -25.68 -8.34 -13.51
C GLN A 208 -25.37 -7.22 -14.52
N MET A 209 -25.20 -5.97 -14.06
CA MET A 209 -24.87 -4.82 -14.91
C MET A 209 -23.43 -4.91 -15.44
N ILE A 210 -22.48 -5.38 -14.63
CA ILE A 210 -21.08 -5.57 -15.07
C ILE A 210 -21.00 -6.70 -16.11
N MET A 211 -21.70 -7.83 -15.91
CA MET A 211 -21.75 -8.90 -16.91
C MET A 211 -22.42 -8.42 -18.22
N GLU A 212 -23.49 -7.63 -18.12
CA GLU A 212 -24.16 -7.02 -19.28
C GLU A 212 -23.24 -6.08 -20.06
N ASN A 213 -22.47 -5.23 -19.35
CA ASN A 213 -21.48 -4.33 -19.94
C ASN A 213 -20.38 -5.11 -20.67
N LEU A 214 -19.77 -6.11 -20.03
CA LEU A 214 -18.71 -6.97 -20.58
C LEU A 214 -19.15 -7.65 -21.89
N VAL A 215 -20.33 -8.28 -21.87
CA VAL A 215 -20.88 -8.98 -23.04
C VAL A 215 -21.22 -7.96 -24.13
N THR A 216 -21.87 -6.85 -23.79
CA THR A 216 -22.17 -5.74 -24.72
C THR A 216 -20.90 -5.15 -25.35
N ALA A 217 -19.81 -5.01 -24.59
CA ALA A 217 -18.53 -4.52 -25.09
C ALA A 217 -17.93 -5.49 -26.14
N ALA A 218 -17.97 -6.80 -25.86
CA ALA A 218 -17.55 -7.83 -26.81
C ALA A 218 -18.45 -7.88 -28.07
N GLU A 219 -19.78 -7.79 -27.92
CA GLU A 219 -20.72 -7.72 -29.06
C GLU A 219 -20.44 -6.49 -29.94
N ARG A 220 -20.26 -5.29 -29.34
CA ARG A 220 -19.92 -4.06 -30.07
C ARG A 220 -18.55 -4.12 -30.76
N ARG A 221 -17.53 -4.68 -30.09
CA ARG A 221 -16.13 -4.66 -30.54
C ARG A 221 -15.80 -5.76 -31.54
N PHE A 222 -16.52 -6.90 -31.53
CA PHE A 222 -16.25 -8.07 -32.37
C PHE A 222 -17.46 -8.57 -33.19
N GLY A 223 -18.64 -7.96 -33.08
CA GLY A 223 -19.83 -8.35 -33.85
C GLY A 223 -20.40 -9.72 -33.47
N ILE A 224 -20.07 -10.23 -32.28
CA ILE A 224 -20.58 -11.50 -31.76
C ILE A 224 -22.05 -11.34 -31.36
N ASN A 225 -22.79 -12.46 -31.26
CA ASN A 225 -24.14 -12.51 -30.72
C ASN A 225 -24.16 -13.40 -29.48
N ARG A 226 -24.58 -12.86 -28.33
CA ARG A 226 -24.59 -13.54 -27.02
C ARG A 226 -25.38 -14.84 -27.01
N TYR A 227 -26.53 -14.89 -27.67
CA TYR A 227 -27.38 -16.07 -27.72
C TYR A 227 -26.78 -17.18 -28.60
N ALA A 228 -26.04 -16.81 -29.65
CA ALA A 228 -25.35 -17.76 -30.52
C ALA A 228 -24.04 -18.31 -29.90
N MET A 229 -23.36 -17.57 -29.01
CA MET A 229 -22.19 -18.08 -28.29
C MET A 229 -22.56 -19.02 -27.14
N ALA A 230 -23.74 -18.87 -26.52
CA ALA A 230 -24.07 -19.50 -25.23
C ALA A 230 -23.79 -21.02 -25.15
N ALA A 231 -24.27 -21.80 -26.13
CA ALA A 231 -24.01 -23.25 -26.23
C ALA A 231 -22.55 -23.64 -26.54
N GLN A 232 -21.66 -22.65 -26.71
CA GLN A 232 -20.22 -22.76 -26.89
C GLN A 232 -19.45 -22.00 -25.79
N THR A 233 -20.12 -21.51 -24.75
CA THR A 233 -19.50 -20.80 -23.62
C THR A 233 -19.34 -21.74 -22.43
N VAL A 234 -18.16 -21.74 -21.83
CA VAL A 234 -17.97 -22.16 -20.44
C VAL A 234 -18.05 -20.92 -19.54
N PHE A 235 -18.82 -21.00 -18.46
CA PHE A 235 -18.74 -20.05 -17.36
C PHE A 235 -17.87 -20.63 -16.25
N MET A 236 -16.75 -19.98 -15.98
CA MET A 236 -15.91 -20.26 -14.81
C MET A 236 -16.45 -19.45 -13.63
N SER A 237 -17.02 -20.17 -12.68
CA SER A 237 -17.71 -19.66 -11.51
C SER A 237 -16.73 -19.18 -10.44
N HIS A 238 -17.08 -18.11 -9.73
CA HIS A 238 -16.32 -17.73 -8.54
C HIS A 238 -16.67 -18.61 -7.34
N GLU A 239 -17.94 -18.99 -7.19
CA GLU A 239 -18.56 -19.63 -6.04
C GLU A 239 -17.61 -20.34 -5.06
N THR A 240 -17.60 -19.80 -3.83
CA THR A 240 -16.71 -20.14 -2.71
C THR A 240 -17.43 -20.93 -1.60
N TYR A 241 -18.63 -21.44 -1.88
CA TYR A 241 -19.43 -22.32 -1.00
C TYR A 241 -20.09 -21.58 0.16
N THR A 242 -20.14 -20.25 0.01
CA THR A 242 -20.88 -19.30 0.85
C THR A 242 -22.35 -19.70 1.05
N PRO A 243 -22.98 -19.27 2.17
CA PRO A 243 -24.35 -19.62 2.51
C PRO A 243 -25.36 -19.49 1.35
N ALA A 244 -26.33 -20.40 1.33
CA ALA A 244 -27.11 -20.65 0.12
C ALA A 244 -27.88 -19.43 -0.42
N ARG A 245 -28.34 -18.54 0.46
CA ARG A 245 -29.00 -17.26 0.13
C ARG A 245 -27.99 -16.11 0.21
N GLY A 246 -27.96 -15.27 -0.83
CA GLY A 246 -27.05 -14.12 -0.92
C GLY A 246 -25.59 -14.45 -1.29
N GLY A 247 -25.19 -15.73 -1.27
CA GLY A 247 -23.87 -16.19 -1.72
C GLY A 247 -23.65 -16.10 -3.24
N SER A 248 -22.38 -16.23 -3.66
CA SER A 248 -21.91 -15.95 -5.04
C SER A 248 -22.64 -16.78 -6.10
N ALA A 249 -22.95 -18.05 -5.84
CA ALA A 249 -23.74 -18.89 -6.74
C ALA A 249 -25.09 -18.26 -7.14
N SER A 250 -25.77 -17.55 -6.23
CA SER A 250 -27.04 -16.90 -6.55
C SER A 250 -26.84 -15.64 -7.40
N ALA A 251 -25.82 -14.83 -7.08
CA ALA A 251 -25.42 -13.66 -7.88
C ALA A 251 -25.01 -14.03 -9.31
N GLU A 252 -24.17 -15.06 -9.45
CA GLU A 252 -23.69 -15.60 -10.73
C GLU A 252 -24.83 -16.08 -11.63
N VAL A 253 -25.76 -16.85 -11.06
CA VAL A 253 -26.89 -17.44 -11.80
C VAL A 253 -27.92 -16.38 -12.21
N ILE A 254 -28.16 -15.38 -11.37
CA ILE A 254 -29.03 -14.24 -11.71
C ILE A 254 -28.39 -13.39 -12.82
N ALA A 255 -27.09 -13.08 -12.73
CA ALA A 255 -26.38 -12.34 -13.75
C ALA A 255 -26.40 -13.07 -15.11
N LEU A 256 -26.08 -14.37 -15.15
CA LEU A 256 -26.16 -15.18 -16.37
C LEU A 256 -27.56 -15.16 -17.00
N ARG A 257 -28.61 -15.33 -16.19
CA ARG A 257 -30.00 -15.33 -16.67
C ARG A 257 -30.48 -13.96 -17.13
N ASN A 258 -29.98 -12.87 -16.55
CA ASN A 258 -30.26 -11.52 -17.04
C ASN A 258 -29.58 -11.30 -18.41
N THR A 259 -28.26 -11.47 -18.48
CA THR A 259 -27.47 -11.17 -19.68
C THR A 259 -27.78 -12.10 -20.87
N PHE A 260 -28.10 -13.39 -20.65
CA PHE A 260 -28.32 -14.38 -21.72
C PHE A 260 -29.77 -14.88 -21.85
N GLY A 261 -30.68 -14.54 -20.93
CA GLY A 261 -32.06 -15.05 -20.94
C GLY A 261 -32.13 -16.58 -20.83
N GLU A 262 -33.05 -17.21 -21.57
CA GLU A 262 -33.18 -18.68 -21.59
C GLU A 262 -31.92 -19.40 -22.09
N ALA A 263 -31.09 -18.75 -22.92
CA ALA A 263 -29.84 -19.33 -23.43
C ALA A 263 -28.78 -19.51 -22.33
N ALA A 264 -28.95 -18.90 -21.15
CA ALA A 264 -28.13 -19.18 -19.97
C ALA A 264 -28.14 -20.67 -19.59
N ASN A 265 -29.20 -21.41 -19.91
CA ASN A 265 -29.31 -22.84 -19.64
C ASN A 265 -28.37 -23.70 -20.52
N ASP A 266 -27.90 -23.19 -21.67
CA ASP A 266 -26.96 -23.89 -22.54
C ASP A 266 -25.49 -23.70 -22.12
N ILE A 267 -25.19 -22.64 -21.35
CA ILE A 267 -23.84 -22.30 -20.90
C ILE A 267 -23.34 -23.35 -19.90
N VAL A 268 -22.16 -23.92 -20.15
CA VAL A 268 -21.56 -24.94 -19.27
C VAL A 268 -20.94 -24.27 -18.05
N VAL A 269 -21.48 -24.50 -16.85
CA VAL A 269 -20.93 -23.93 -15.61
C VAL A 269 -19.87 -24.86 -15.02
N ALA A 270 -18.68 -24.32 -14.74
CA ALA A 270 -17.57 -25.04 -14.11
C ALA A 270 -17.05 -24.27 -12.88
N ASN A 271 -16.60 -24.97 -11.85
CA ASN A 271 -16.01 -24.40 -10.64
C ASN A 271 -14.89 -25.33 -10.15
N THR A 272 -13.77 -24.77 -9.71
CA THR A 272 -12.54 -25.50 -9.39
C THR A 272 -12.15 -25.49 -7.91
N LYS A 273 -12.75 -24.62 -7.10
CA LYS A 273 -12.34 -24.40 -5.69
C LYS A 273 -12.49 -25.64 -4.81
N GLY A 274 -13.28 -26.63 -5.22
CA GLY A 274 -13.46 -27.88 -4.49
C GLY A 274 -12.34 -28.91 -4.71
N PHE A 275 -11.40 -28.60 -5.60
CA PHE A 275 -10.12 -29.29 -5.75
C PHE A 275 -8.95 -28.50 -5.15
N THR A 276 -9.04 -27.17 -5.10
CA THR A 276 -7.91 -26.27 -4.75
C THR A 276 -8.05 -25.55 -3.41
N GLY A 277 -9.20 -25.63 -2.76
CA GLY A 277 -9.65 -24.59 -1.83
C GLY A 277 -9.82 -23.25 -2.55
N HIS A 278 -9.95 -22.18 -1.78
CA HIS A 278 -9.93 -20.81 -2.26
C HIS A 278 -8.56 -20.16 -1.95
N PRO A 279 -7.65 -20.06 -2.94
CA PRO A 279 -6.32 -19.46 -2.76
C PRO A 279 -6.37 -17.92 -2.85
N MET A 280 -7.35 -17.29 -2.20
CA MET A 280 -7.47 -15.84 -2.03
C MET A 280 -7.31 -15.07 -3.36
N GLY A 281 -6.27 -14.23 -3.51
CA GLY A 281 -6.07 -13.40 -4.72
C GLY A 281 -5.66 -14.13 -6.00
N VAL A 282 -5.40 -15.44 -5.92
CA VAL A 282 -4.90 -16.27 -7.03
C VAL A 282 -6.06 -16.80 -7.89
N GLY A 283 -6.29 -16.16 -9.03
CA GLY A 283 -7.24 -16.62 -10.06
C GLY A 283 -6.67 -17.80 -10.84
N VAL A 284 -6.68 -18.99 -10.23
CA VAL A 284 -6.35 -20.24 -10.93
C VAL A 284 -7.37 -20.51 -12.04
N GLU A 285 -8.61 -20.07 -11.81
CA GLU A 285 -9.75 -20.03 -12.71
C GLU A 285 -9.43 -19.45 -14.09
N ASP A 286 -8.76 -18.30 -14.21
CA ASP A 286 -8.40 -17.71 -15.51
C ASP A 286 -7.45 -18.61 -16.30
N VAL A 287 -6.44 -19.21 -15.64
CA VAL A 287 -5.53 -20.16 -16.27
C VAL A 287 -6.28 -21.43 -16.69
N ILE A 288 -7.19 -21.93 -15.86
CA ILE A 288 -7.99 -23.11 -16.19
C ILE A 288 -8.96 -22.81 -17.35
N ALA A 289 -9.59 -21.63 -17.40
CA ALA A 289 -10.43 -21.20 -18.52
C ALA A 289 -9.66 -21.21 -19.86
N VAL A 290 -8.42 -20.68 -19.87
CA VAL A 290 -7.52 -20.75 -21.03
C VAL A 290 -7.23 -22.21 -21.43
N LYS A 291 -6.98 -23.10 -20.46
CA LYS A 291 -6.72 -24.53 -20.74
C LYS A 291 -7.96 -25.32 -21.17
N ILE A 292 -9.15 -24.96 -20.69
CA ILE A 292 -10.42 -25.52 -21.17
C ILE A 292 -10.58 -25.23 -22.66
N LEU A 293 -10.33 -23.98 -23.09
CA LEU A 293 -10.39 -23.60 -24.50
C LEU A 293 -9.25 -24.24 -25.33
N GLU A 294 -8.04 -24.38 -24.78
CA GLU A 294 -6.92 -25.03 -25.48
C GLU A 294 -7.25 -26.50 -25.85
N TYR A 295 -7.66 -27.30 -24.86
CA TYR A 295 -7.88 -28.75 -24.98
C TYR A 295 -9.30 -29.17 -25.41
N GLY A 296 -10.29 -28.29 -25.23
CA GLY A 296 -11.72 -28.61 -25.35
C GLY A 296 -12.19 -29.60 -24.28
N ILE A 297 -11.66 -29.49 -23.06
CA ILE A 297 -11.97 -30.36 -21.90
C ILE A 297 -12.31 -29.47 -20.71
N VAL A 298 -13.52 -29.63 -20.16
CA VAL A 298 -14.01 -28.92 -18.97
C VAL A 298 -13.82 -29.82 -17.74
N PRO A 299 -13.35 -29.31 -16.58
CA PRO A 299 -13.33 -30.09 -15.33
C PRO A 299 -14.75 -30.31 -14.81
N PRO A 300 -15.03 -31.41 -14.10
CA PRO A 300 -16.32 -31.60 -13.43
C PRO A 300 -16.46 -30.63 -12.24
N VAL A 301 -17.70 -30.32 -11.86
CA VAL A 301 -17.99 -29.69 -10.56
C VAL A 301 -17.82 -30.77 -9.47
N PRO A 302 -16.88 -30.62 -8.51
CA PRO A 302 -16.60 -31.64 -7.50
C PRO A 302 -17.72 -31.76 -6.45
N ASN A 303 -17.81 -32.94 -5.82
CA ASN A 303 -18.61 -33.25 -4.61
C ASN A 303 -20.13 -32.97 -4.65
N PHE A 304 -20.66 -32.46 -5.76
CA PHE A 304 -22.08 -32.17 -5.98
C PHE A 304 -22.94 -33.44 -5.92
N LYS A 305 -23.90 -33.45 -5.00
CA LYS A 305 -24.81 -34.57 -4.66
C LYS A 305 -26.27 -34.09 -4.58
N GLU A 306 -26.53 -32.90 -4.04
CA GLU A 306 -27.87 -32.33 -3.89
C GLU A 306 -28.07 -31.06 -4.73
N VAL A 307 -29.11 -31.08 -5.57
CA VAL A 307 -29.55 -29.91 -6.34
C VAL A 307 -30.18 -28.88 -5.41
N ASP A 308 -29.71 -27.64 -5.51
CA ASP A 308 -30.36 -26.50 -4.87
C ASP A 308 -31.55 -26.01 -5.72
N PRO A 309 -32.80 -26.06 -5.22
CA PRO A 309 -33.97 -25.58 -5.96
C PRO A 309 -33.96 -24.07 -6.18
N ASP A 310 -33.37 -23.29 -5.26
CA ASP A 310 -33.38 -21.82 -5.31
C ASP A 310 -32.50 -21.29 -6.47
N LEU A 311 -31.52 -22.09 -6.90
CA LEU A 311 -30.69 -21.80 -8.08
C LEU A 311 -31.36 -22.23 -9.40
N GLY A 312 -32.39 -23.08 -9.39
CA GLY A 312 -33.10 -23.54 -10.60
C GLY A 312 -32.26 -24.42 -11.54
N VAL A 313 -32.58 -24.40 -12.84
CA VAL A 313 -31.89 -25.23 -13.86
C VAL A 313 -30.49 -24.70 -14.16
N LEU A 314 -29.47 -25.55 -14.02
CA LEU A 314 -28.07 -25.24 -14.33
C LEU A 314 -27.41 -26.38 -15.14
N ASN A 315 -26.66 -26.03 -16.18
CA ASN A 315 -25.83 -26.96 -16.95
C ASN A 315 -24.44 -27.10 -16.29
N LEU A 316 -24.41 -27.65 -15.08
CA LEU A 316 -23.18 -27.94 -14.34
C LEU A 316 -22.31 -28.97 -15.08
N SER A 317 -21.03 -28.68 -15.23
CA SER A 317 -20.06 -29.55 -15.88
C SER A 317 -19.93 -30.89 -15.17
N ARG A 318 -20.02 -31.97 -15.96
CA ARG A 318 -19.82 -33.36 -15.51
C ARG A 318 -18.42 -33.89 -15.82
N GLY A 319 -17.55 -33.02 -16.32
CA GLY A 319 -16.20 -33.35 -16.75
C GLY A 319 -16.14 -33.96 -18.16
N GLY A 320 -15.05 -33.70 -18.88
CA GLY A 320 -14.81 -34.27 -20.20
C GLY A 320 -14.91 -33.25 -21.33
N ARG A 321 -15.17 -33.72 -22.56
CA ARG A 321 -15.13 -32.87 -23.76
C ARG A 321 -16.44 -32.13 -24.00
N TYR A 322 -16.34 -30.82 -24.22
CA TYR A 322 -17.44 -29.93 -24.60
C TYR A 322 -17.02 -29.07 -25.81
N PRO A 323 -17.95 -28.60 -26.66
CA PRO A 323 -17.65 -27.86 -27.90
C PRO A 323 -17.24 -26.38 -27.68
N VAL A 324 -16.72 -26.05 -26.49
CA VAL A 324 -16.54 -24.67 -26.02
C VAL A 324 -15.51 -23.88 -26.83
N GLN A 325 -15.90 -22.68 -27.27
CA GLN A 325 -15.06 -21.70 -27.98
C GLN A 325 -14.91 -20.39 -27.21
N TYR A 326 -15.76 -20.14 -26.20
CA TYR A 326 -15.72 -18.95 -25.35
C TYR A 326 -15.60 -19.35 -23.88
N ALA A 327 -14.91 -18.54 -23.09
CA ALA A 327 -14.86 -18.67 -21.65
C ALA A 327 -15.11 -17.32 -20.98
N LEU A 328 -16.11 -17.29 -20.10
CA LEU A 328 -16.49 -16.16 -19.26
C LEU A 328 -16.12 -16.50 -17.81
N HIS A 329 -15.42 -15.61 -17.10
CA HIS A 329 -15.03 -15.81 -15.71
C HIS A 329 -15.49 -14.62 -14.85
N LEU A 330 -16.05 -14.89 -13.67
CA LEU A 330 -16.25 -13.91 -12.60
C LEU A 330 -15.17 -14.11 -11.53
N ALA A 331 -14.57 -13.01 -11.08
CA ALA A 331 -13.90 -12.94 -9.80
C ALA A 331 -14.54 -11.85 -8.90
N ALA A 332 -14.83 -12.20 -7.65
CA ALA A 332 -15.44 -11.30 -6.67
C ALA A 332 -14.66 -11.36 -5.35
N GLY A 333 -14.33 -10.19 -4.78
CA GLY A 333 -13.51 -10.07 -3.57
C GLY A 333 -14.12 -9.14 -2.52
N PHE A 334 -13.58 -9.22 -1.30
CA PHE A 334 -13.93 -8.32 -0.20
C PHE A 334 -13.75 -6.84 -0.56
N GLY A 335 -14.54 -5.99 0.08
CA GLY A 335 -14.64 -4.57 -0.26
C GLY A 335 -15.42 -4.32 -1.55
N SER A 336 -16.42 -5.16 -1.88
CA SER A 336 -17.26 -5.06 -3.08
C SER A 336 -16.49 -5.06 -4.42
N GLN A 337 -15.32 -5.69 -4.48
CA GLN A 337 -14.47 -5.72 -5.67
C GLN A 337 -14.94 -6.77 -6.67
N ILE A 338 -15.35 -6.37 -7.88
CA ILE A 338 -15.87 -7.27 -8.92
C ILE A 338 -15.02 -7.14 -10.19
N SER A 339 -14.60 -8.26 -10.77
CA SER A 339 -13.97 -8.29 -12.09
C SER A 339 -14.44 -9.46 -12.95
N PHE A 340 -14.57 -9.24 -14.25
CA PHE A 340 -14.91 -10.25 -15.24
C PHE A 340 -13.91 -10.29 -16.37
N THR A 341 -13.68 -11.48 -16.94
CA THR A 341 -12.91 -11.67 -18.18
C THR A 341 -13.72 -12.51 -19.18
N LEU A 342 -13.67 -12.13 -20.47
CA LEU A 342 -14.32 -12.87 -21.57
C LEU A 342 -13.31 -13.15 -22.69
N THR A 343 -13.04 -14.43 -22.93
CA THR A 343 -12.02 -14.89 -23.88
C THR A 343 -12.60 -15.79 -24.98
N ARG A 344 -11.95 -15.81 -26.15
CA ARG A 344 -12.29 -16.58 -27.35
C ARG A 344 -11.13 -17.48 -27.76
N ARG A 345 -11.39 -18.76 -28.06
CA ARG A 345 -10.38 -19.72 -28.52
C ARG A 345 -9.76 -19.28 -29.85
N ILE A 346 -8.42 -19.21 -29.93
CA ILE A 346 -7.74 -19.03 -31.22
C ILE A 346 -7.56 -20.40 -31.89
N PRO A 347 -7.99 -20.60 -33.16
CA PRO A 347 -7.91 -21.90 -33.82
C PRO A 347 -6.48 -22.38 -34.02
N GLY A 348 -6.17 -23.57 -33.49
CA GLY A 348 -4.93 -24.27 -33.78
C GLY A 348 -4.71 -25.51 -32.91
N GLY A 349 -3.49 -26.05 -33.00
CA GLY A 349 -2.99 -27.17 -32.19
C GLY A 349 -2.23 -26.72 -30.93
N LEU A 350 -1.69 -27.71 -30.21
CA LEU A 350 -0.90 -27.51 -28.99
C LEU A 350 0.53 -27.02 -29.24
N ASP A 351 1.11 -27.38 -30.39
CA ASP A 351 2.26 -26.64 -30.91
C ASP A 351 1.78 -25.25 -31.32
N ARG A 352 2.45 -24.20 -30.82
CA ARG A 352 2.10 -22.79 -31.06
C ARG A 352 3.05 -22.08 -32.00
N VAL A 353 4.02 -22.80 -32.58
CA VAL A 353 4.97 -22.26 -33.55
C VAL A 353 4.48 -22.62 -34.95
N ASP A 354 3.50 -21.84 -35.42
CA ASP A 354 2.83 -22.06 -36.69
C ASP A 354 3.75 -21.72 -37.90
N ASP A 355 4.65 -20.73 -37.76
CA ASP A 355 5.69 -20.38 -38.74
C ASP A 355 7.09 -20.59 -38.12
N LYS A 356 7.59 -21.82 -38.24
CA LYS A 356 8.88 -22.25 -37.65
C LYS A 356 10.10 -21.56 -38.27
N ALA A 357 10.01 -21.14 -39.52
CA ALA A 357 11.10 -20.41 -40.18
C ALA A 357 11.23 -18.99 -39.61
N ARG A 358 10.10 -18.31 -39.38
CA ARG A 358 10.08 -17.00 -38.72
C ARG A 358 10.44 -17.08 -37.24
N TYR A 359 9.99 -18.11 -36.52
CA TYR A 359 10.38 -18.30 -35.12
C TYR A 359 11.88 -18.53 -34.95
N GLN A 360 12.49 -19.34 -35.81
CA GLN A 360 13.95 -19.50 -35.84
C GLN A 360 14.64 -18.16 -36.13
N HIS A 361 14.24 -17.47 -37.20
CA HIS A 361 14.84 -16.19 -37.58
C HIS A 361 14.72 -15.12 -36.48
N TRP A 362 13.58 -15.05 -35.79
CA TRP A 362 13.38 -14.20 -34.62
C TRP A 362 14.30 -14.60 -33.45
N LEU A 363 14.40 -15.90 -33.16
CA LEU A 363 15.26 -16.41 -32.08
C LEU A 363 16.74 -16.10 -32.35
N ASP A 364 17.20 -16.30 -33.58
CA ASP A 364 18.53 -15.92 -34.06
C ASP A 364 18.77 -14.41 -33.84
N GLN A 365 17.82 -13.57 -34.26
CA GLN A 365 17.87 -12.10 -34.09
C GLN A 365 17.94 -11.63 -32.63
N VAL A 366 17.09 -12.16 -31.72
CA VAL A 366 17.05 -11.69 -30.32
C VAL A 366 18.11 -12.32 -29.41
N SER A 367 18.83 -13.32 -29.90
CA SER A 367 19.93 -13.96 -29.15
C SER A 367 21.32 -13.61 -29.67
N GLY A 368 21.43 -13.14 -30.93
CA GLY A 368 22.71 -12.76 -31.54
C GLY A 368 23.50 -13.91 -32.16
N TYR A 369 22.91 -15.11 -32.29
CA TYR A 369 23.54 -16.27 -32.93
C TYR A 369 22.99 -16.50 -34.35
N ASP A 370 23.85 -16.92 -35.29
CA ASP A 370 23.47 -17.29 -36.67
C ASP A 370 22.46 -18.46 -36.74
N ARG A 371 22.38 -19.25 -35.67
CA ARG A 371 21.47 -20.38 -35.49
C ARG A 371 21.35 -20.69 -34.00
N ALA A 372 20.38 -20.06 -33.35
CA ALA A 372 20.10 -20.28 -31.95
C ALA A 372 19.33 -21.60 -31.74
N GLU A 373 19.82 -22.49 -30.86
CA GLU A 373 19.07 -23.67 -30.42
C GLU A 373 18.67 -23.50 -28.95
N THR A 374 17.49 -24.00 -28.56
CA THR A 374 16.97 -23.86 -27.19
C THR A 374 16.96 -25.17 -26.42
N GLU A 375 17.26 -25.10 -25.13
CA GLU A 375 17.17 -26.21 -24.18
C GLU A 375 16.35 -25.84 -22.94
N VAL A 376 15.92 -26.86 -22.19
CA VAL A 376 15.18 -26.67 -20.92
C VAL A 376 16.04 -27.17 -19.76
N VAL A 377 16.67 -26.24 -19.05
CA VAL A 377 17.56 -26.52 -17.90
C VAL A 377 16.85 -26.09 -16.62
N LYS A 378 16.72 -27.01 -15.64
CA LYS A 378 16.01 -26.79 -14.36
C LYS A 378 14.58 -26.23 -14.50
N ARG A 379 13.89 -26.52 -15.62
CA ARG A 379 12.59 -25.97 -16.09
C ARG A 379 12.63 -24.58 -16.75
N THR A 380 13.76 -23.90 -16.77
CA THR A 380 13.96 -22.66 -17.54
C THR A 380 14.25 -23.00 -19.01
N LEU A 381 13.46 -22.47 -19.93
CA LEU A 381 13.79 -22.48 -21.37
C LEU A 381 14.86 -21.41 -21.63
N ARG A 382 16.02 -21.80 -22.15
CA ARG A 382 17.12 -20.89 -22.49
C ARG A 382 17.67 -21.19 -23.88
N VAL A 383 18.41 -20.23 -24.45
CA VAL A 383 19.27 -20.47 -25.61
C VAL A 383 20.51 -21.24 -25.13
N THR A 384 20.93 -22.24 -25.92
CA THR A 384 22.17 -22.99 -25.71
C THR A 384 23.38 -22.07 -25.98
N SER A 385 24.35 -22.03 -25.07
CA SER A 385 25.50 -21.13 -25.15
C SER A 385 26.80 -21.82 -24.77
N ASP A 386 27.55 -22.25 -25.80
CA ASP A 386 28.93 -22.77 -25.67
C ASP A 386 30.01 -21.66 -25.81
N ALA A 387 29.60 -20.46 -26.25
CA ALA A 387 30.43 -19.27 -26.44
C ALA A 387 29.55 -18.01 -26.39
N ALA A 388 30.16 -16.81 -26.38
CA ALA A 388 29.44 -15.55 -26.55
C ALA A 388 28.78 -15.44 -27.94
N PRO A 389 27.65 -14.71 -28.09
CA PRO A 389 26.99 -14.55 -29.38
C PRO A 389 27.87 -13.80 -30.38
N PRO A 390 27.94 -14.25 -31.66
CA PRO A 390 28.75 -13.59 -32.70
C PRO A 390 28.25 -12.19 -33.09
N HIS A 391 26.98 -11.87 -32.80
CA HIS A 391 26.35 -10.59 -33.13
C HIS A 391 25.62 -10.00 -31.91
N SER A 392 25.50 -8.67 -31.87
CA SER A 392 24.64 -8.00 -30.88
C SER A 392 23.17 -8.38 -31.12
N PRO A 393 22.39 -8.69 -30.07
CA PRO A 393 20.94 -8.90 -30.19
C PRO A 393 20.23 -7.74 -30.89
N THR A 394 19.29 -8.07 -31.76
CA THR A 394 18.50 -7.09 -32.52
C THR A 394 17.50 -6.40 -31.58
N PRO A 395 17.49 -5.05 -31.49
CA PRO A 395 16.56 -4.32 -30.65
C PRO A 395 15.11 -4.43 -31.18
N SER A 396 14.15 -4.29 -30.26
CA SER A 396 12.71 -4.28 -30.58
C SER A 396 12.36 -3.15 -31.57
N SER A 397 11.66 -3.48 -32.66
CA SER A 397 11.19 -2.49 -33.64
C SER A 397 9.91 -1.74 -33.24
N TRP A 398 9.36 -2.03 -32.06
CA TRP A 398 8.16 -1.36 -31.52
C TRP A 398 8.49 -0.02 -30.88
N ARG A 399 7.52 0.90 -30.86
CA ARG A 399 7.65 2.24 -30.28
C ARG A 399 6.62 2.45 -29.17
N HIS A 400 7.03 3.04 -28.06
CA HIS A 400 6.12 3.42 -26.99
C HIS A 400 4.99 4.33 -27.50
N GLY A 401 3.79 4.18 -26.94
CA GLY A 401 2.57 4.82 -27.42
C GLY A 401 1.89 4.13 -28.61
N THR A 402 2.48 3.07 -29.19
CA THR A 402 1.81 2.28 -30.25
C THR A 402 1.10 1.05 -29.68
N GLY A 403 -0.23 1.06 -29.71
CA GLY A 403 -1.06 -0.11 -29.39
C GLY A 403 -1.01 -1.19 -30.49
N PRO A 404 -1.74 -2.31 -30.32
CA PRO A 404 -1.76 -3.40 -31.29
C PRO A 404 -2.16 -2.93 -32.70
N SER A 405 -1.53 -3.51 -33.72
CA SER A 405 -1.74 -3.19 -35.15
C SER A 405 -2.63 -4.18 -35.90
N VAL A 406 -2.90 -5.35 -35.29
CA VAL A 406 -3.69 -6.46 -35.87
C VAL A 406 -4.51 -7.16 -34.79
N ARG A 407 -5.57 -7.88 -35.18
CA ARG A 407 -6.32 -8.83 -34.32
C ARG A 407 -6.05 -10.28 -34.72
N SER A 408 -6.34 -11.22 -33.81
CA SER A 408 -6.25 -12.65 -34.12
C SER A 408 -7.24 -13.07 -35.21
N ALA A 409 -6.97 -14.19 -35.89
CA ALA A 409 -7.86 -14.71 -36.91
C ALA A 409 -8.74 -15.83 -36.32
N ALA A 410 -10.04 -15.56 -36.14
CA ALA A 410 -10.99 -16.52 -35.57
C ALA A 410 -12.03 -17.00 -36.61
N PRO A 411 -12.77 -18.11 -36.34
CA PRO A 411 -13.71 -18.67 -37.30
C PRO A 411 -14.90 -17.73 -37.53
N GLY A 412 -15.07 -17.30 -38.78
CA GLY A 412 -16.13 -16.36 -39.19
C GLY A 412 -15.62 -14.93 -39.46
N ASP A 413 -14.46 -14.56 -38.92
CA ASP A 413 -13.84 -13.28 -39.22
C ASP A 413 -13.26 -13.28 -40.65
N GLY A 414 -13.50 -12.20 -41.39
CA GLY A 414 -12.98 -12.02 -42.75
C GLY A 414 -11.45 -11.95 -42.77
N ALA A 415 -10.83 -12.49 -43.83
CA ALA A 415 -9.38 -12.57 -43.94
C ALA A 415 -8.71 -11.18 -43.88
N GLY A 416 -8.08 -10.88 -42.73
CA GLY A 416 -7.37 -9.61 -42.51
C GLY A 416 -8.27 -8.44 -42.12
N ALA A 417 -9.16 -8.61 -41.13
CA ALA A 417 -9.81 -7.48 -40.47
C ALA A 417 -8.75 -6.53 -39.86
N ALA A 418 -8.59 -5.34 -40.45
CA ALA A 418 -7.65 -4.34 -39.99
C ALA A 418 -8.04 -3.83 -38.60
N TYR A 419 -7.08 -3.75 -37.68
CA TYR A 419 -7.29 -3.05 -36.42
C TYR A 419 -7.03 -1.56 -36.64
N HIS A 420 -8.10 -0.77 -36.61
CA HIS A 420 -7.98 0.68 -36.51
C HIS A 420 -7.93 1.06 -35.02
N PRO A 421 -6.79 1.50 -34.47
CA PRO A 421 -6.77 2.10 -33.14
C PRO A 421 -7.58 3.39 -33.19
N ILE A 422 -8.62 3.48 -32.36
CA ILE A 422 -9.42 4.69 -32.21
C ILE A 422 -8.54 5.73 -31.50
N PRO A 423 -8.30 6.93 -32.07
CA PRO A 423 -7.53 7.98 -31.41
C PRO A 423 -8.19 8.38 -30.07
N MET A 424 -7.39 8.70 -29.05
CA MET A 424 -7.90 9.06 -27.71
C MET A 424 -8.92 10.22 -27.73
N ALA A 425 -8.85 11.11 -28.72
CA ALA A 425 -9.84 12.16 -28.94
C ALA A 425 -11.22 11.61 -29.38
N GLU A 426 -11.25 10.63 -30.28
CA GLU A 426 -12.48 9.95 -30.71
C GLU A 426 -13.03 9.05 -29.58
N VAL A 427 -12.17 8.42 -28.77
CA VAL A 427 -12.61 7.68 -27.57
C VAL A 427 -13.39 8.58 -26.61
N ARG A 428 -12.89 9.81 -26.37
CA ARG A 428 -13.59 10.82 -25.56
C ARG A 428 -14.94 11.21 -26.17
N GLU A 429 -14.95 11.50 -27.47
CA GLU A 429 -16.16 11.90 -28.21
C GLU A 429 -17.21 10.76 -28.31
N MET A 430 -16.78 9.50 -28.23
CA MET A 430 -17.67 8.32 -28.17
C MET A 430 -18.25 8.08 -26.76
N LEU A 431 -17.47 8.31 -25.70
CA LEU A 431 -17.96 8.28 -24.32
C LEU A 431 -19.02 9.36 -24.08
N GLU A 432 -18.83 10.56 -24.64
CA GLU A 432 -19.77 11.69 -24.55
C GLU A 432 -21.07 11.50 -25.35
N ARG A 433 -21.11 10.60 -26.35
CA ARG A 433 -22.26 10.44 -27.27
C ARG A 433 -23.29 9.38 -26.89
N GLY A 434 -22.90 8.35 -26.12
CA GLY A 434 -23.76 7.21 -25.80
C GLY A 434 -24.12 6.32 -27.01
N PRO A 435 -24.79 5.17 -26.78
CA PRO A 435 -25.09 4.20 -27.83
C PRO A 435 -26.33 4.56 -28.66
N ALA A 436 -26.16 4.70 -29.98
CA ALA A 436 -27.29 4.71 -30.91
C ALA A 436 -27.87 3.29 -31.11
N PRO A 437 -29.20 3.11 -31.17
CA PRO A 437 -29.81 1.79 -31.30
C PRO A 437 -29.59 1.19 -32.70
N VAL A 438 -28.92 0.04 -32.76
CA VAL A 438 -28.74 -0.73 -34.00
C VAL A 438 -29.99 -1.57 -34.25
N ALA A 439 -30.66 -1.36 -35.38
CA ALA A 439 -31.86 -2.12 -35.74
C ALA A 439 -31.53 -3.60 -36.03
N PRO A 440 -32.37 -4.57 -35.60
CA PRO A 440 -32.10 -5.99 -35.79
C PRO A 440 -32.13 -6.40 -37.26
N ALA A 441 -31.10 -7.11 -37.71
CA ALA A 441 -31.06 -7.69 -39.05
C ALA A 441 -32.09 -8.84 -39.18
N PRO A 442 -32.82 -8.95 -40.29
CA PRO A 442 -33.87 -9.95 -40.44
C PRO A 442 -33.30 -11.37 -40.55
N LEU A 443 -33.65 -12.21 -39.57
CA LEU A 443 -33.33 -13.64 -39.56
C LEU A 443 -33.90 -14.34 -40.80
N LYS A 444 -33.03 -14.92 -41.63
CA LYS A 444 -33.44 -15.86 -42.68
C LYS A 444 -33.70 -17.23 -42.05
N SER A 445 -34.90 -17.76 -42.22
CA SER A 445 -35.27 -19.08 -41.74
C SER A 445 -34.48 -20.18 -42.46
N VAL A 446 -33.50 -20.77 -41.77
CA VAL A 446 -32.82 -21.99 -42.22
C VAL A 446 -33.75 -23.17 -41.93
N VAL A 447 -34.30 -23.78 -42.98
CA VAL A 447 -35.12 -24.98 -42.86
C VAL A 447 -34.22 -26.16 -42.44
N ALA A 448 -34.56 -26.79 -41.32
CA ALA A 448 -33.80 -27.93 -40.80
C ALA A 448 -33.84 -29.13 -41.80
N PRO A 449 -32.70 -29.76 -42.11
CA PRO A 449 -32.68 -30.98 -42.91
C PRO A 449 -33.41 -32.12 -42.20
N THR A 450 -34.35 -32.78 -42.88
CA THR A 450 -35.03 -33.96 -42.34
C THR A 450 -34.02 -35.11 -42.17
N PRO A 451 -33.95 -35.80 -41.02
CA PRO A 451 -33.00 -36.89 -40.80
C PRO A 451 -33.32 -38.08 -41.71
N ALA A 452 -32.31 -38.58 -42.42
CA ALA A 452 -32.41 -39.81 -43.19
C ALA A 452 -32.46 -41.04 -42.25
N PRO A 453 -33.21 -42.11 -42.58
CA PRO A 453 -33.32 -43.28 -41.73
C PRO A 453 -32.00 -44.06 -41.66
N VAL A 454 -31.42 -44.15 -40.46
CA VAL A 454 -30.20 -44.92 -40.19
C VAL A 454 -30.54 -46.41 -40.07
N ALA A 455 -29.83 -47.25 -40.80
CA ALA A 455 -29.97 -48.70 -40.72
C ALA A 455 -29.45 -49.24 -39.37
N PRO A 456 -30.06 -50.31 -38.80
CA PRO A 456 -29.62 -50.86 -37.51
C PRO A 456 -28.19 -51.43 -37.60
N PRO A 457 -27.30 -51.13 -36.65
CA PRO A 457 -25.92 -51.63 -36.66
C PRO A 457 -25.87 -53.13 -36.31
N GLU A 458 -25.02 -53.88 -37.01
CA GLU A 458 -24.73 -55.28 -36.71
C GLU A 458 -23.98 -55.43 -35.37
N SER A 459 -24.32 -56.47 -34.61
CA SER A 459 -23.74 -56.74 -33.30
C SER A 459 -22.32 -57.32 -33.39
N ARG A 460 -21.30 -56.47 -33.22
CA ARG A 460 -19.93 -56.90 -32.88
C ARG A 460 -19.74 -57.02 -31.37
N PRO A 461 -18.98 -58.02 -30.88
CA PRO A 461 -18.78 -58.25 -29.45
C PRO A 461 -17.86 -57.20 -28.81
N LEU A 462 -18.04 -57.03 -27.49
CA LEU A 462 -17.29 -56.09 -26.65
C LEU A 462 -15.80 -56.46 -26.55
N PRO A 463 -14.89 -55.45 -26.47
CA PRO A 463 -13.53 -55.68 -25.97
C PRO A 463 -13.56 -56.13 -24.51
N VAL A 464 -12.74 -57.13 -24.16
CA VAL A 464 -12.60 -57.62 -22.78
C VAL A 464 -11.71 -56.67 -21.98
N ALA A 465 -12.09 -56.35 -20.75
CA ALA A 465 -11.31 -55.49 -19.86
C ALA A 465 -10.00 -56.17 -19.40
N PRO A 466 -8.87 -55.44 -19.29
CA PRO A 466 -7.65 -55.96 -18.69
C PRO A 466 -7.81 -56.16 -17.18
N ALA A 467 -7.25 -57.25 -16.66
CA ALA A 467 -7.23 -57.57 -15.22
C ALA A 467 -6.18 -56.74 -14.46
N PRO A 468 -6.36 -56.50 -13.13
CA PRO A 468 -5.48 -55.62 -12.36
C PRO A 468 -4.10 -56.22 -12.04
N ALA A 469 -3.11 -55.35 -11.89
CA ALA A 469 -1.78 -55.70 -11.36
C ALA A 469 -1.72 -55.50 -9.83
N PRO A 470 -0.78 -56.16 -9.10
CA PRO A 470 -0.79 -56.17 -7.63
C PRO A 470 -0.26 -54.89 -6.97
N VAL A 471 -0.76 -54.59 -5.77
CA VAL A 471 -0.29 -53.51 -4.89
C VAL A 471 0.91 -53.99 -4.06
N ALA A 472 1.92 -53.12 -3.89
CA ALA A 472 3.01 -53.31 -2.94
C ALA A 472 2.74 -52.53 -1.62
N PRO A 473 3.04 -53.09 -0.44
CA PRO A 473 2.68 -52.49 0.84
C PRO A 473 3.70 -51.44 1.34
N ALA A 474 3.25 -50.59 2.28
CA ALA A 474 4.06 -49.54 2.91
C ALA A 474 4.98 -50.09 4.04
N PRO A 475 6.13 -49.44 4.31
CA PRO A 475 7.07 -49.83 5.37
C PRO A 475 6.85 -49.09 6.70
N GLN A 476 7.04 -49.78 7.83
CA GLN A 476 7.47 -49.24 9.13
C GLN A 476 8.49 -50.24 9.78
N PRO A 477 8.96 -50.11 11.04
CA PRO A 477 10.36 -49.79 11.32
C PRO A 477 11.09 -50.88 12.16
N VAL A 478 12.32 -50.59 12.65
CA VAL A 478 12.98 -51.02 13.93
C VAL A 478 14.53 -51.06 13.80
N GLU A 479 15.22 -51.05 14.95
CA GLU A 479 16.61 -50.65 15.21
C GLU A 479 17.69 -51.77 15.35
N ILE A 480 18.96 -51.34 15.16
CA ILE A 480 20.20 -51.67 15.92
C ILE A 480 20.74 -53.14 16.01
N ALA A 481 21.90 -53.35 15.33
CA ALA A 481 23.15 -54.04 15.76
C ALA A 481 23.14 -55.54 16.20
N PRO A 482 24.29 -56.24 16.41
CA PRO A 482 25.71 -55.83 16.29
C PRO A 482 26.59 -56.72 15.37
N ALA A 483 27.91 -56.49 15.36
CA ALA A 483 28.90 -57.12 14.47
C ALA A 483 29.95 -57.99 15.20
N ILE A 484 30.61 -58.90 14.47
CA ILE A 484 31.94 -59.49 14.77
C ILE A 484 32.71 -59.71 13.44
N GLU A 485 34.00 -59.35 13.38
CA GLU A 485 34.93 -59.57 12.25
C GLU A 485 35.68 -60.94 12.35
N PRO A 486 36.84 -61.23 11.72
CA PRO A 486 37.50 -60.66 10.52
C PRO A 486 38.01 -61.72 9.50
N VAL A 487 38.57 -61.27 8.36
CA VAL A 487 39.83 -61.72 7.72
C VAL A 487 40.10 -60.80 6.49
N LYS A 488 41.37 -60.57 6.10
CA LYS A 488 41.80 -59.39 5.31
C LYS A 488 42.57 -59.70 4.01
N ALA A 489 42.14 -59.06 2.91
CA ALA A 489 42.81 -58.60 1.66
C ALA A 489 44.07 -59.32 1.12
N PRO A 490 44.20 -59.56 -0.22
CA PRO A 490 44.40 -58.47 -1.21
C PRO A 490 43.79 -58.76 -2.63
N PRO A 491 44.10 -57.99 -3.70
CA PRO A 491 44.25 -56.54 -3.88
C PRO A 491 43.16 -55.93 -4.82
N THR A 492 43.10 -54.60 -4.95
CA THR A 492 42.01 -53.88 -5.66
C THR A 492 42.32 -53.52 -7.13
N PRO A 493 41.36 -53.54 -8.08
CA PRO A 493 41.55 -53.14 -9.48
C PRO A 493 41.72 -51.63 -9.74
N VAL A 494 42.06 -51.28 -11.00
CA VAL A 494 42.39 -49.93 -11.49
C VAL A 494 41.14 -49.10 -11.85
N ALA A 495 41.20 -47.79 -11.61
CA ALA A 495 40.11 -46.86 -11.90
C ALA A 495 40.06 -46.39 -13.38
N PRO A 496 38.86 -46.10 -13.95
CA PRO A 496 38.71 -45.38 -15.22
C PRO A 496 39.11 -43.90 -15.11
N VAL A 497 39.44 -43.28 -16.25
CA VAL A 497 39.94 -41.89 -16.33
C VAL A 497 38.79 -40.90 -16.53
N MET A 498 38.81 -39.77 -15.80
CA MET A 498 37.88 -38.65 -15.97
C MET A 498 38.31 -37.74 -17.14
N PRO A 499 37.37 -37.11 -17.86
CA PRO A 499 37.65 -35.91 -18.65
C PRO A 499 38.14 -34.78 -17.72
N ALA A 500 39.07 -33.95 -18.19
CA ALA A 500 39.52 -32.77 -17.46
C ALA A 500 38.47 -31.64 -17.53
N ALA A 501 38.24 -30.97 -16.40
CA ALA A 501 37.50 -29.70 -16.37
C ALA A 501 38.32 -28.59 -17.05
N PRO A 502 37.69 -27.49 -17.54
CA PRO A 502 38.42 -26.29 -17.92
C PRO A 502 39.21 -25.74 -16.71
N ALA A 503 40.40 -25.19 -16.98
CA ALA A 503 41.22 -24.59 -15.94
C ALA A 503 40.63 -23.24 -15.52
N VAL A 504 39.97 -23.22 -14.36
CA VAL A 504 39.60 -21.98 -13.66
C VAL A 504 40.89 -21.29 -13.19
N ASP A 505 40.93 -19.97 -13.25
CA ASP A 505 42.06 -19.18 -12.75
C ASP A 505 42.25 -19.42 -11.23
N PRO A 506 43.46 -19.82 -10.77
CA PRO A 506 43.74 -19.98 -9.34
C PRO A 506 43.58 -18.67 -8.55
N VAL A 507 43.79 -17.50 -9.18
CA VAL A 507 43.58 -16.18 -8.54
C VAL A 507 42.10 -16.00 -8.22
N VAL A 508 41.23 -16.17 -9.21
CA VAL A 508 39.76 -16.12 -9.03
C VAL A 508 39.31 -17.08 -7.93
N THR A 509 39.78 -18.33 -7.97
CA THR A 509 39.40 -19.38 -7.00
C THR A 509 39.79 -18.99 -5.57
N SER A 510 40.97 -18.39 -5.37
CA SER A 510 41.43 -17.96 -4.05
C SER A 510 40.80 -16.65 -3.58
N VAL A 511 40.55 -15.66 -4.44
CA VAL A 511 39.84 -14.43 -4.04
C VAL A 511 38.41 -14.76 -3.61
N LEU A 512 37.68 -15.56 -4.38
CA LEU A 512 36.32 -16.02 -4.02
C LEU A 512 36.31 -16.79 -2.69
N SER A 513 37.33 -17.61 -2.40
CA SER A 513 37.45 -18.32 -1.12
C SER A 513 37.67 -17.37 0.07
N ILE A 514 38.50 -16.33 -0.09
CA ILE A 514 38.77 -15.33 0.96
C ILE A 514 37.52 -14.50 1.23
N VAL A 515 36.78 -14.13 0.18
CA VAL A 515 35.52 -13.37 0.29
C VAL A 515 34.44 -14.23 0.93
N ALA A 516 34.29 -15.49 0.54
CA ALA A 516 33.37 -16.44 1.19
C ALA A 516 33.65 -16.58 2.70
N GLU A 517 34.93 -16.69 3.10
CA GLU A 517 35.33 -16.76 4.51
C GLU A 517 35.04 -15.45 5.28
N LYS A 518 35.22 -14.28 4.65
CA LYS A 518 34.99 -12.96 5.26
C LYS A 518 33.53 -12.51 5.31
N THR A 519 32.68 -13.04 4.42
CA THR A 519 31.25 -12.65 4.30
C THR A 519 30.27 -13.70 4.81
N GLY A 520 30.65 -14.99 4.78
CA GLY A 520 29.77 -16.11 5.06
C GLY A 520 28.92 -16.57 3.86
N TYR A 521 29.08 -15.98 2.67
CA TYR A 521 28.39 -16.46 1.47
C TYR A 521 29.00 -17.80 0.97
N PRO A 522 28.18 -18.75 0.49
CA PRO A 522 28.68 -19.91 -0.25
C PRO A 522 29.45 -19.48 -1.51
N GLN A 523 30.55 -20.18 -1.82
CA GLN A 523 31.39 -19.83 -2.98
C GLN A 523 30.65 -19.98 -4.33
N ASP A 524 29.58 -20.78 -4.38
CA ASP A 524 28.67 -20.93 -5.52
C ASP A 524 27.56 -19.85 -5.60
N MET A 525 27.64 -18.81 -4.77
CA MET A 525 26.78 -17.60 -4.79
C MET A 525 27.58 -16.30 -4.96
N LEU A 526 28.86 -16.38 -5.34
CA LEU A 526 29.75 -15.22 -5.53
C LEU A 526 30.17 -15.10 -7.00
N ASP A 527 29.36 -14.39 -7.79
CA ASP A 527 29.68 -14.02 -9.17
C ASP A 527 30.66 -12.83 -9.22
N LEU A 528 31.38 -12.65 -10.33
CA LEU A 528 32.56 -11.75 -10.40
C LEU A 528 32.20 -10.26 -10.55
N ASP A 529 31.02 -9.98 -11.08
CA ASP A 529 30.47 -8.65 -11.30
C ASP A 529 29.87 -8.02 -10.02
N LEU A 530 29.66 -8.80 -8.95
CA LEU A 530 29.11 -8.34 -7.69
C LEU A 530 29.97 -7.24 -7.03
N ASP A 531 29.30 -6.18 -6.59
CA ASP A 531 29.87 -5.06 -5.86
C ASP A 531 30.08 -5.41 -4.38
N LEU A 532 31.24 -5.01 -3.85
CA LEU A 532 31.64 -5.28 -2.47
C LEU A 532 30.74 -4.55 -1.47
N GLU A 533 30.38 -3.29 -1.70
CA GLU A 533 29.59 -2.47 -0.78
C GLU A 533 28.08 -2.64 -1.01
N ALA A 534 27.63 -2.63 -2.27
CA ALA A 534 26.21 -2.67 -2.62
C ALA A 534 25.59 -4.08 -2.55
N ASP A 535 26.21 -5.08 -3.18
CA ASP A 535 25.64 -6.43 -3.28
C ASP A 535 26.06 -7.33 -2.10
N LEU A 536 27.35 -7.32 -1.77
CA LEU A 536 27.92 -8.15 -0.71
C LEU A 536 27.86 -7.49 0.68
N GLY A 537 27.54 -6.20 0.75
CA GLY A 537 27.34 -5.47 2.01
C GLY A 537 28.59 -5.36 2.88
N ILE A 538 29.78 -5.36 2.26
CA ILE A 538 31.09 -5.26 2.88
C ILE A 538 31.38 -3.77 3.13
N ASP A 539 31.28 -3.35 4.40
CA ASP A 539 31.66 -2.01 4.82
C ASP A 539 33.15 -1.70 4.56
N THR A 540 33.52 -0.42 4.52
CA THR A 540 34.90 0.03 4.18
C THR A 540 35.98 -0.51 5.12
N VAL A 541 35.65 -0.93 6.35
CA VAL A 541 36.59 -1.58 7.28
C VAL A 541 36.82 -3.04 6.87
N LYS A 542 35.74 -3.79 6.62
CA LYS A 542 35.84 -5.16 6.09
C LYS A 542 36.40 -5.22 4.67
N GLN A 543 36.20 -4.18 3.86
CA GLN A 543 36.81 -4.04 2.54
C GLN A 543 38.34 -3.95 2.69
N ALA A 544 38.81 -3.13 3.63
CA ALA A 544 40.23 -3.05 3.97
C ALA A 544 40.78 -4.37 4.56
N GLU A 545 40.04 -5.08 5.41
CA GLU A 545 40.44 -6.43 5.88
C GLU A 545 40.51 -7.46 4.75
N THR A 546 39.56 -7.42 3.81
CA THR A 546 39.50 -8.34 2.68
C THR A 546 40.66 -8.06 1.72
N PHE A 547 40.95 -6.79 1.44
CA PHE A 547 42.16 -6.38 0.71
C PHE A 547 43.45 -6.77 1.44
N ALA A 548 43.50 -6.71 2.78
CA ALA A 548 44.65 -7.17 3.54
C ALA A 548 44.86 -8.68 3.40
N ALA A 549 43.79 -9.48 3.54
CA ALA A 549 43.84 -10.94 3.38
C ALA A 549 44.22 -11.37 1.94
N VAL A 550 43.67 -10.72 0.92
CA VAL A 550 44.05 -10.92 -0.50
C VAL A 550 45.52 -10.55 -0.71
N ARG A 551 45.98 -9.40 -0.20
CA ARG A 551 47.39 -8.99 -0.31
C ARG A 551 48.34 -9.92 0.42
N GLU A 552 47.95 -10.50 1.56
CA GLU A 552 48.73 -11.52 2.27
C GLU A 552 48.81 -12.80 1.43
N ALA A 553 47.68 -13.34 0.99
CA ALA A 553 47.58 -14.57 0.21
C ALA A 553 48.42 -14.53 -1.09
N PHE A 554 48.44 -13.39 -1.80
CA PHE A 554 49.24 -13.21 -3.01
C PHE A 554 50.60 -12.51 -2.80
N SER A 555 51.01 -12.29 -1.55
CA SER A 555 52.29 -11.65 -1.17
C SER A 555 52.53 -10.28 -1.83
N ILE A 556 51.50 -9.44 -1.87
CA ILE A 556 51.51 -8.12 -2.50
C ILE A 556 51.97 -7.05 -1.49
N PRO A 557 53.03 -6.27 -1.79
CA PRO A 557 53.50 -5.16 -0.95
C PRO A 557 52.41 -4.14 -0.59
N GLN A 558 52.64 -3.33 0.43
CA GLN A 558 51.73 -2.24 0.77
C GLN A 558 51.99 -1.05 -0.15
N VAL A 559 50.97 -0.68 -0.92
CA VAL A 559 50.98 0.52 -1.78
C VAL A 559 50.43 1.68 -0.96
N GLU A 560 51.25 2.69 -0.69
CA GLU A 560 50.80 3.93 -0.06
C GLU A 560 49.95 4.75 -1.07
N GLY A 561 48.81 5.26 -0.63
CA GLY A 561 47.89 6.05 -1.47
C GLY A 561 46.88 5.24 -2.30
N LEU A 562 46.74 3.92 -2.09
CA LEU A 562 45.69 3.12 -2.73
C LEU A 562 44.30 3.53 -2.23
N SER A 563 43.42 3.98 -3.12
CA SER A 563 41.99 4.18 -2.84
C SER A 563 41.23 2.87 -3.00
N LEU A 564 40.44 2.48 -2.00
CA LEU A 564 39.59 1.28 -2.06
C LEU A 564 38.33 1.49 -2.92
N ARG A 565 37.95 2.75 -3.22
CA ARG A 565 36.84 3.08 -4.12
C ARG A 565 37.15 2.77 -5.59
N ASP A 566 38.43 2.61 -5.92
CA ASP A 566 38.89 2.32 -7.27
C ASP A 566 38.69 0.83 -7.63
N TYR A 567 38.25 0.02 -6.65
CA TYR A 567 38.04 -1.42 -6.78
C TYR A 567 36.67 -1.85 -6.19
N PRO A 568 35.56 -1.49 -6.85
CA PRO A 568 34.20 -1.75 -6.33
C PRO A 568 33.77 -3.22 -6.41
N THR A 569 34.11 -3.95 -7.48
CA THR A 569 33.60 -5.32 -7.75
C THR A 569 34.63 -6.42 -7.49
N LEU A 570 34.19 -7.67 -7.36
CA LEU A 570 35.10 -8.82 -7.22
C LEU A 570 36.08 -8.96 -8.39
N GLU A 571 35.64 -8.73 -9.63
CA GLU A 571 36.49 -8.68 -10.82
C GLU A 571 37.60 -7.62 -10.68
N SER A 572 37.29 -6.44 -10.11
CA SER A 572 38.30 -5.39 -9.89
C SER A 572 39.36 -5.80 -8.87
N VAL A 573 39.01 -6.57 -7.83
CA VAL A 573 39.99 -7.13 -6.85
C VAL A 573 40.89 -8.18 -7.51
N ILE A 574 40.33 -9.01 -8.39
CA ILE A 574 41.09 -9.99 -9.18
C ILE A 574 42.02 -9.28 -10.18
N GLY A 575 41.54 -8.22 -10.84
CA GLY A 575 42.33 -7.33 -11.69
C GLY A 575 43.46 -6.63 -10.93
N PHE A 576 43.22 -6.19 -9.68
CA PHE A 576 44.26 -5.65 -8.80
C PHE A 576 45.36 -6.68 -8.56
N VAL A 577 45.02 -7.93 -8.19
CA VAL A 577 46.01 -9.00 -8.00
C VAL A 577 46.83 -9.24 -9.26
N HIS A 578 46.19 -9.37 -10.43
CA HIS A 578 46.89 -9.55 -11.71
C HIS A 578 47.76 -8.34 -12.09
N SER A 579 47.37 -7.11 -11.73
CA SER A 579 48.18 -5.90 -11.97
C SER A 579 49.46 -5.85 -11.11
N GLN A 580 49.39 -6.31 -9.85
CA GLN A 580 50.50 -6.33 -8.91
C GLN A 580 51.37 -7.60 -9.05
N ARG A 581 50.80 -8.67 -9.61
CA ARG A 581 51.46 -9.95 -9.88
C ARG A 581 51.22 -10.41 -11.34
N PRO A 582 51.78 -9.73 -12.35
CA PRO A 582 51.65 -10.14 -13.75
C PRO A 582 52.21 -11.54 -14.05
N ASP A 583 53.03 -12.09 -13.16
CA ASP A 583 53.52 -13.47 -13.23
C ASP A 583 52.44 -14.53 -12.96
N LEU A 584 51.29 -14.13 -12.42
CA LEU A 584 50.09 -14.98 -12.27
C LEU A 584 49.15 -14.89 -13.49
N ALA A 585 49.32 -13.89 -14.37
CA ALA A 585 48.37 -13.58 -15.44
C ALA A 585 48.60 -14.35 -16.77
N GLU A 586 49.76 -14.98 -17.00
CA GLU A 586 50.09 -15.63 -18.29
C GLU A 586 50.34 -17.15 -18.23
N GLY A 587 49.30 -17.93 -18.52
CA GLY A 587 49.42 -19.32 -18.97
C GLY A 587 49.95 -19.43 -20.42
N LYS A 588 51.27 -19.39 -20.59
CA LYS A 588 51.95 -19.31 -21.91
C LYS A 588 51.41 -20.21 -23.03
N ARG A 589 51.18 -19.59 -24.20
CA ARG A 589 51.54 -20.14 -25.53
C ARG A 589 52.64 -19.26 -26.15
N SER A 590 53.55 -19.83 -26.94
CA SER A 590 54.81 -19.15 -27.35
C SER A 590 55.00 -19.03 -28.86
N SER A 591 55.58 -17.91 -29.32
CA SER A 591 56.71 -17.86 -30.28
C SER A 591 57.26 -16.43 -30.47
N VAL A 592 58.45 -16.31 -31.07
CA VAL A 592 59.29 -15.08 -31.26
C VAL A 592 59.86 -15.12 -32.71
N ILE A 593 60.38 -14.09 -33.39
CA ILE A 593 61.13 -12.83 -33.10
C ILE A 593 60.84 -11.83 -34.27
N ALA A 594 61.22 -10.54 -34.33
CA ALA A 594 62.16 -9.67 -33.57
C ALA A 594 61.66 -8.18 -33.62
N GLU A 595 61.94 -7.30 -32.66
CA GLU A 595 63.12 -6.40 -32.53
C GLU A 595 63.23 -5.22 -33.54
N GLN A 596 62.76 -4.01 -33.14
CA GLN A 596 63.52 -2.74 -33.18
C GLN A 596 62.67 -1.51 -32.74
N THR A 597 63.27 -0.62 -31.96
CA THR A 597 62.87 0.80 -31.77
C THR A 597 63.88 1.67 -32.54
N PRO A 598 63.54 2.90 -33.05
CA PRO A 598 63.24 4.03 -32.15
C PRO A 598 62.29 5.15 -32.66
N SER A 599 61.86 5.98 -31.70
CA SER A 599 61.46 7.40 -31.82
C SER A 599 60.14 7.79 -32.54
N ALA A 600 59.43 8.72 -31.89
CA ALA A 600 58.41 9.61 -32.45
C ALA A 600 59.07 10.69 -33.36
N PRO A 601 58.36 11.57 -34.13
CA PRO A 601 57.15 12.31 -33.68
C PRO A 601 56.02 12.61 -34.70
N SER A 602 54.87 13.01 -34.13
CA SER A 602 53.83 13.91 -34.66
C SER A 602 52.90 13.50 -35.82
N ALA A 603 51.67 14.02 -35.72
CA ALA A 603 50.53 13.95 -36.65
C ALA A 603 50.57 15.13 -37.68
N PRO A 604 49.53 15.44 -38.51
CA PRO A 604 48.17 14.88 -38.62
C PRO A 604 47.64 14.70 -40.09
N ILE A 605 46.30 14.67 -40.24
CA ILE A 605 45.46 14.94 -41.44
C ILE A 605 44.86 13.73 -42.20
N THR A 606 43.56 13.51 -41.96
CA THR A 606 42.37 13.18 -42.82
C THR A 606 42.51 12.33 -44.11
N ASP A 607 41.49 11.70 -44.72
CA ASP A 607 40.01 11.88 -44.64
C ASP A 607 39.22 10.69 -45.27
N TYR A 608 37.88 10.71 -45.16
CA TYR A 608 36.86 10.04 -46.00
C TYR A 608 36.74 8.49 -46.01
N ARG A 609 35.53 7.87 -46.08
CA ARG A 609 34.13 8.36 -45.91
C ARG A 609 33.16 7.16 -45.76
N SER A 610 32.04 7.34 -45.05
CA SER A 610 30.86 6.45 -45.09
C SER A 610 29.57 7.20 -45.45
N PRO A 611 28.47 6.50 -45.85
CA PRO A 611 27.40 7.09 -46.66
C PRO A 611 26.27 7.80 -45.88
N ILE A 612 25.40 8.48 -46.65
CA ILE A 612 24.27 9.28 -46.20
C ILE A 612 22.98 8.45 -46.22
N THR A 613 22.12 8.63 -45.21
CA THR A 613 20.68 8.39 -45.30
C THR A 613 19.95 9.44 -44.46
N ASP A 614 18.82 9.95 -44.95
CA ASP A 614 18.16 11.13 -44.36
C ASP A 614 17.49 10.85 -43.00
N GLN A 615 17.72 11.75 -42.04
CA GLN A 615 16.80 11.96 -40.91
C GLN A 615 15.80 13.08 -41.26
N PRO A 616 14.57 13.07 -40.71
CA PRO A 616 13.75 14.28 -40.68
C PRO A 616 14.50 15.40 -39.95
N ALA A 617 14.31 16.65 -40.38
CA ALA A 617 15.07 17.79 -39.86
C ALA A 617 14.70 18.12 -38.40
N GLY A 618 15.35 17.44 -37.46
CA GLY A 618 15.49 17.90 -36.09
C GLY A 618 16.22 19.25 -36.06
N ASP A 619 15.91 20.04 -35.04
CA ASP A 619 16.48 21.37 -34.85
C ASP A 619 18.02 21.32 -34.74
N ALA A 620 18.70 22.30 -35.35
CA ALA A 620 20.15 22.38 -35.38
C ALA A 620 20.77 22.56 -33.98
N VAL A 621 20.02 23.16 -33.04
CA VAL A 621 20.40 23.22 -31.63
C VAL A 621 20.38 21.82 -31.01
N THR A 622 19.24 21.11 -31.06
CA THR A 622 19.12 19.69 -30.65
C THR A 622 20.26 18.83 -31.22
N VAL A 623 20.54 18.98 -32.52
CA VAL A 623 21.57 18.21 -33.23
C VAL A 623 22.98 18.52 -32.71
N THR A 624 23.24 19.67 -32.11
CA THR A 624 24.58 20.02 -31.60
C THR A 624 24.72 19.69 -30.10
N VAL A 625 23.69 19.95 -29.28
CA VAL A 625 23.70 19.61 -27.84
C VAL A 625 23.93 18.12 -27.61
N LEU A 626 23.20 17.25 -28.33
CA LEU A 626 23.38 15.78 -28.25
C LEU A 626 24.77 15.30 -28.69
N GLY A 627 25.49 16.08 -29.50
CA GLY A 627 26.87 15.77 -29.87
C GLY A 627 27.84 16.05 -28.72
N ILE A 628 27.69 17.21 -28.09
CA ILE A 628 28.54 17.66 -26.96
C ILE A 628 28.37 16.73 -25.75
N VAL A 629 27.13 16.30 -25.46
CA VAL A 629 26.83 15.40 -24.34
C VAL A 629 27.40 14.00 -24.59
N ALA A 630 27.29 13.46 -25.81
CA ALA A 630 27.91 12.19 -26.18
C ALA A 630 29.45 12.23 -25.99
N GLU A 631 30.10 13.33 -26.39
CA GLU A 631 31.55 13.52 -26.21
C GLU A 631 31.95 13.63 -24.72
N LYS A 632 31.13 14.28 -23.88
CA LYS A 632 31.41 14.48 -22.44
C LYS A 632 31.05 13.28 -21.55
N THR A 633 30.12 12.43 -21.96
CA THR A 633 29.69 11.24 -21.21
C THR A 633 30.33 9.94 -21.70
N GLY A 634 30.64 9.85 -22.98
CA GLY A 634 31.00 8.59 -23.65
C GLY A 634 29.80 7.76 -24.12
N TYR A 635 28.56 8.20 -23.87
CA TYR A 635 27.37 7.50 -24.38
C TYR A 635 27.28 7.59 -25.91
N PRO A 636 26.88 6.50 -26.60
CA PRO A 636 26.47 6.59 -28.00
C PRO A 636 25.36 7.61 -28.17
N ARG A 637 25.49 8.48 -29.17
CA ARG A 637 24.54 9.58 -29.43
C ARG A 637 23.11 9.10 -29.73
N ASP A 638 22.97 7.87 -30.19
CA ASP A 638 21.71 7.14 -30.43
C ASP A 638 21.09 6.52 -29.16
N MET A 639 21.72 6.71 -27.99
CA MET A 639 21.18 6.37 -26.66
C MET A 639 20.83 7.61 -25.81
N LEU A 640 20.89 8.82 -26.39
CA LEU A 640 20.59 10.09 -25.71
C LEU A 640 19.23 10.65 -26.14
N ASP A 641 18.17 10.22 -25.46
CA ASP A 641 16.82 10.80 -25.58
C ASP A 641 16.70 12.13 -24.82
N LEU A 642 15.73 12.98 -25.19
CA LEU A 642 15.67 14.38 -24.74
C LEU A 642 15.15 14.57 -23.30
N ASP A 643 14.36 13.62 -22.82
CA ASP A 643 13.78 13.61 -21.47
C ASP A 643 14.72 13.08 -20.39
N LEU A 644 15.89 12.52 -20.77
CA LEU A 644 16.89 12.02 -19.83
C LEU A 644 17.48 13.13 -18.95
N ASP A 645 17.56 12.84 -17.66
CA ASP A 645 18.15 13.70 -16.63
C ASP A 645 19.68 13.61 -16.64
N LEU A 646 20.35 14.77 -16.57
CA LEU A 646 21.80 14.88 -16.60
C LEU A 646 22.45 14.23 -15.36
N GLU A 647 21.90 14.46 -14.16
CA GLU A 647 22.47 13.93 -12.90
C GLU A 647 21.98 12.50 -12.63
N ALA A 648 20.68 12.22 -12.82
CA ALA A 648 20.06 10.96 -12.43
C ALA A 648 20.15 9.83 -13.47
N ASP A 649 19.97 10.11 -14.77
CA ASP A 649 20.02 9.07 -15.82
C ASP A 649 21.40 8.98 -16.47
N LEU A 650 22.06 10.11 -16.70
CA LEU A 650 23.33 10.19 -17.42
C LEU A 650 24.56 10.22 -16.50
N GLY A 651 24.39 10.31 -15.18
CA GLY A 651 25.49 10.30 -14.21
C GLY A 651 26.48 11.47 -14.36
N ILE A 652 26.01 12.60 -14.89
CA ILE A 652 26.78 13.82 -15.11
C ILE A 652 26.82 14.58 -13.79
N ASP A 653 27.90 14.40 -13.04
CA ASP A 653 28.21 15.21 -11.86
C ASP A 653 28.23 16.72 -12.20
N THR A 654 28.05 17.57 -11.18
CA THR A 654 27.92 19.02 -11.40
C THR A 654 29.17 19.71 -11.93
N VAL A 655 30.34 19.05 -11.94
CA VAL A 655 31.54 19.56 -12.62
C VAL A 655 31.45 19.28 -14.12
N LYS A 656 31.11 18.05 -14.51
CA LYS A 656 30.84 17.70 -15.92
C LYS A 656 29.61 18.43 -16.49
N GLN A 657 28.60 18.71 -15.66
CA GLN A 657 27.43 19.49 -16.06
C GLN A 657 27.85 20.91 -16.43
N ALA A 658 28.71 21.54 -15.62
CA ALA A 658 29.29 22.85 -15.90
C ALA A 658 30.21 22.84 -17.14
N GLU A 659 31.03 21.80 -17.34
CA GLU A 659 31.82 21.66 -18.58
C GLU A 659 30.94 21.50 -19.83
N THR A 660 29.85 20.74 -19.71
CA THR A 660 28.89 20.50 -20.80
C THR A 660 28.16 21.80 -21.15
N PHE A 661 27.70 22.56 -20.15
CA PHE A 661 27.12 23.89 -20.34
C PHE A 661 28.11 24.90 -20.90
N ALA A 662 29.39 24.84 -20.51
CA ALA A 662 30.43 25.69 -21.10
C ALA A 662 30.62 25.39 -22.59
N ALA A 663 30.73 24.11 -22.97
CA ALA A 663 30.85 23.69 -24.36
C ALA A 663 29.60 24.02 -25.20
N VAL A 664 28.40 23.86 -24.65
CA VAL A 664 27.14 24.29 -25.28
C VAL A 664 27.12 25.81 -25.49
N ARG A 665 27.47 26.59 -24.47
CA ARG A 665 27.52 28.06 -24.57
C ARG A 665 28.58 28.54 -25.57
N GLU A 666 29.74 27.87 -25.66
CA GLU A 666 30.75 28.14 -26.68
C GLU A 666 30.21 27.84 -28.10
N ALA A 667 29.64 26.65 -28.31
CA ALA A 667 29.11 26.21 -29.61
C ALA A 667 28.02 27.15 -30.17
N PHE A 668 27.17 27.72 -29.31
CA PHE A 668 26.13 28.69 -29.72
C PHE A 668 26.50 30.16 -29.50
N SER A 669 27.75 30.45 -29.11
CA SER A 669 28.24 31.82 -28.82
C SER A 669 27.35 32.58 -27.82
N ILE A 670 26.89 31.89 -26.77
CA ILE A 670 26.05 32.44 -25.71
C ILE A 670 26.94 33.15 -24.67
N PRO A 671 26.70 34.44 -24.35
CA PRO A 671 27.43 35.17 -23.31
C PRO A 671 27.42 34.46 -21.95
N GLN A 672 28.30 34.89 -21.04
CA GLN A 672 28.23 34.42 -19.66
C GLN A 672 27.11 35.18 -18.94
N VAL A 673 26.03 34.46 -18.62
CA VAL A 673 24.97 34.93 -17.73
C VAL A 673 25.44 34.67 -16.30
N GLU A 674 25.66 35.74 -15.54
CA GLU A 674 25.94 35.64 -14.10
C GLU A 674 24.62 35.28 -13.37
N GLY A 675 24.67 34.32 -12.45
CA GLY A 675 23.48 33.84 -11.71
C GLY A 675 22.68 32.73 -12.39
N LEU A 676 23.19 32.07 -13.44
CA LEU A 676 22.52 30.92 -14.04
C LEU A 676 22.70 29.64 -13.19
N SER A 677 21.63 29.14 -12.57
CA SER A 677 21.62 27.82 -11.93
C SER A 677 21.57 26.70 -12.98
N LEU A 678 22.44 25.70 -12.85
CA LEU A 678 22.43 24.51 -13.71
C LEU A 678 21.34 23.51 -13.30
N ARG A 679 20.77 23.64 -12.10
CA ARG A 679 19.71 22.77 -11.56
C ARG A 679 18.35 23.08 -12.19
N ASP A 680 18.21 24.27 -12.77
CA ASP A 680 17.02 24.72 -13.50
C ASP A 680 16.91 24.03 -14.88
N TYR A 681 17.98 23.33 -15.29
CA TYR A 681 18.09 22.60 -16.55
C TYR A 681 18.47 21.13 -16.33
N PRO A 682 17.59 20.33 -15.68
CA PRO A 682 17.89 18.95 -15.31
C PRO A 682 17.97 18.00 -16.51
N THR A 683 17.20 18.21 -17.58
CA THR A 683 17.10 17.29 -18.73
C THR A 683 17.71 17.84 -20.01
N LEU A 684 18.02 16.96 -20.98
CA LEU A 684 18.56 17.39 -22.29
C LEU A 684 17.64 18.35 -23.06
N GLU A 685 16.32 18.17 -22.99
CA GLU A 685 15.32 19.11 -23.52
C GLU A 685 15.46 20.50 -22.89
N SER A 686 15.68 20.57 -21.57
CA SER A 686 15.84 21.85 -20.88
C SER A 686 17.13 22.59 -21.27
N VAL A 687 18.23 21.88 -21.56
CA VAL A 687 19.47 22.48 -22.12
C VAL A 687 19.23 23.05 -23.52
N ILE A 688 18.43 22.38 -24.34
CA ILE A 688 18.01 22.88 -25.66
C ILE A 688 17.09 24.10 -25.51
N GLY A 689 16.17 24.08 -24.55
CA GLY A 689 15.33 25.22 -24.17
C GLY A 689 16.14 26.43 -23.68
N PHE A 690 17.21 26.21 -22.92
CA PHE A 690 18.17 27.27 -22.53
C PHE A 690 18.80 27.94 -23.75
N VAL A 691 19.28 27.16 -24.72
CA VAL A 691 19.87 27.73 -25.95
C VAL A 691 18.84 28.54 -26.73
N HIS A 692 17.61 28.03 -26.89
CA HIS A 692 16.53 28.77 -27.57
C HIS A 692 16.09 30.03 -26.81
N SER A 693 16.16 30.06 -25.47
CA SER A 693 15.85 31.27 -24.69
C SER A 693 16.93 32.35 -24.76
N GLN A 694 18.21 31.95 -24.78
CA GLN A 694 19.36 32.88 -24.93
C GLN A 694 19.61 33.30 -26.38
N ARG A 695 19.16 32.49 -27.35
CA ARG A 695 19.23 32.76 -28.79
C ARG A 695 17.86 32.58 -29.46
N PRO A 696 16.88 33.47 -29.24
CA PRO A 696 15.57 33.39 -29.87
C PRO A 696 15.61 33.46 -31.41
N ASP A 697 16.71 33.94 -31.99
CA ASP A 697 16.98 33.91 -33.43
C ASP A 697 17.21 32.49 -33.99
N LEU A 698 17.45 31.50 -33.12
CA LEU A 698 17.46 30.07 -33.47
C LEU A 698 16.08 29.40 -33.32
N ALA A 699 15.14 30.04 -32.60
CA ALA A 699 13.83 29.46 -32.26
C ALA A 699 12.73 29.72 -33.31
N GLU A 700 12.80 30.82 -34.09
CA GLU A 700 11.71 31.21 -35.01
C GLU A 700 11.70 30.46 -36.36
N GLY A 701 11.16 29.24 -36.35
CA GLY A 701 10.67 28.52 -37.54
C GLY A 701 9.38 29.09 -38.19
N LYS A 702 9.03 30.36 -37.94
CA LYS A 702 7.83 31.11 -38.39
C LYS A 702 6.45 30.51 -38.12
N ARG A 703 5.63 31.21 -37.31
CA ARG A 703 4.28 31.72 -37.68
C ARG A 703 3.75 32.73 -36.64
N SER A 704 2.77 33.55 -37.03
CA SER A 704 2.58 34.88 -36.45
C SER A 704 1.28 35.11 -35.67
N SER A 705 1.42 35.86 -34.56
CA SER A 705 0.55 36.96 -34.07
C SER A 705 -0.96 36.74 -33.78
N VAL A 706 -1.41 37.23 -32.62
CA VAL A 706 -2.26 38.45 -32.45
C VAL A 706 -2.26 38.90 -30.96
N ILE A 707 -2.72 40.12 -30.64
CA ILE A 707 -2.43 40.90 -29.40
C ILE A 707 -3.70 41.24 -28.60
N GLY A 708 -3.58 41.39 -27.27
CA GLY A 708 -4.55 42.05 -26.36
C GLY A 708 -4.61 41.36 -24.99
N GLU A 709 -4.01 41.79 -23.86
CA GLU A 709 -3.64 43.10 -23.27
C GLU A 709 -4.69 43.70 -22.28
N GLN A 710 -4.19 44.23 -21.15
CA GLN A 710 -4.80 45.18 -20.18
C GLN A 710 -5.41 44.69 -18.82
N THR A 711 -4.53 44.69 -17.81
CA THR A 711 -4.71 45.01 -16.37
C THR A 711 -5.01 46.52 -16.11
N PRO A 712 -5.05 47.08 -14.87
CA PRO A 712 -5.55 46.61 -13.54
C PRO A 712 -6.41 47.69 -12.80
N SER A 713 -6.80 47.46 -11.52
CA SER A 713 -6.51 48.36 -10.35
C SER A 713 -7.53 48.29 -9.19
N ALA A 714 -7.04 48.42 -7.96
CA ALA A 714 -7.78 48.71 -6.71
C ALA A 714 -7.69 50.25 -6.41
N PRO A 715 -7.75 50.81 -5.17
CA PRO A 715 -8.20 50.31 -3.85
C PRO A 715 -9.07 51.31 -3.02
N SER A 716 -9.48 50.97 -1.80
CA SER A 716 -9.31 51.77 -0.53
C SER A 716 -10.40 51.55 0.55
N ALA A 717 -10.00 51.72 1.83
CA ALA A 717 -10.83 51.70 3.05
C ALA A 717 -10.94 53.14 3.63
N PRO A 718 -11.20 53.45 4.94
CA PRO A 718 -11.72 52.64 6.07
C PRO A 718 -12.86 53.37 6.85
N ILE A 719 -13.26 52.84 8.03
CA ILE A 719 -13.65 53.62 9.24
C ILE A 719 -13.73 52.66 10.46
N THR A 720 -13.41 53.18 11.65
CA THR A 720 -13.44 52.48 12.95
C THR A 720 -14.56 53.02 13.85
N ASP A 721 -15.13 52.19 14.72
CA ASP A 721 -15.20 52.55 16.15
C ASP A 721 -15.44 51.34 17.09
N TYR A 722 -15.02 51.46 18.35
CA TYR A 722 -15.12 50.41 19.36
C TYR A 722 -16.41 50.51 20.20
N ARG A 723 -17.08 49.37 20.45
CA ARG A 723 -18.00 49.24 21.60
C ARG A 723 -18.16 47.81 22.10
N SER A 724 -17.70 47.57 23.33
CA SER A 724 -18.05 46.41 24.16
C SER A 724 -18.98 46.86 25.30
N PRO A 725 -19.65 45.95 26.04
CA PRO A 725 -19.79 44.50 25.84
C PRO A 725 -21.26 44.05 25.68
N ILE A 726 -21.45 42.78 25.35
CA ILE A 726 -22.42 41.83 25.97
C ILE A 726 -21.93 40.43 25.61
N THR A 727 -21.99 39.51 26.57
CA THR A 727 -21.71 38.08 26.38
C THR A 727 -22.99 37.31 26.64
N ASP A 728 -23.54 36.67 25.61
CA ASP A 728 -24.57 35.64 25.75
C ASP A 728 -23.94 34.28 25.42
N GLN A 729 -23.86 33.40 26.43
CA GLN A 729 -23.70 31.96 26.21
C GLN A 729 -25.09 31.32 26.09
N PRO A 730 -25.28 30.30 25.24
CA PRO A 730 -26.46 29.44 25.36
C PRO A 730 -26.38 28.65 26.67
N ALA A 731 -27.45 28.66 27.46
CA ALA A 731 -27.49 27.95 28.73
C ALA A 731 -27.65 26.43 28.52
N GLY A 732 -26.63 25.67 28.89
CA GLY A 732 -26.72 24.21 29.04
C GLY A 732 -27.55 23.80 30.27
N ASP A 733 -27.96 22.54 30.30
CA ASP A 733 -28.66 21.97 31.46
C ASP A 733 -27.76 21.93 32.72
N ALA A 734 -28.37 22.15 33.89
CA ALA A 734 -27.69 22.22 35.17
C ALA A 734 -27.11 20.86 35.64
N VAL A 735 -27.71 19.72 35.25
CA VAL A 735 -27.15 18.40 35.56
C VAL A 735 -25.88 18.16 34.75
N THR A 736 -25.97 18.38 33.44
CA THR A 736 -24.88 18.32 32.46
C THR A 736 -23.71 19.22 32.88
N VAL A 737 -23.96 20.50 33.18
CA VAL A 737 -22.91 21.44 33.61
C VAL A 737 -22.24 21.00 34.92
N THR A 738 -22.94 20.33 35.82
CA THR A 738 -22.37 19.84 37.09
C THR A 738 -21.56 18.55 36.89
N VAL A 739 -22.09 17.58 36.12
CA VAL A 739 -21.40 16.31 35.83
C VAL A 739 -20.10 16.56 35.05
N LEU A 740 -20.15 17.41 34.02
CA LEU A 740 -18.96 17.79 33.26
C LEU A 740 -17.94 18.54 34.14
N GLY A 741 -18.38 19.33 35.12
CA GLY A 741 -17.49 19.98 36.10
C GLY A 741 -16.77 18.98 37.02
N ILE A 742 -17.47 17.94 37.50
CA ILE A 742 -16.88 16.87 38.32
C ILE A 742 -15.86 16.06 37.51
N VAL A 743 -16.18 15.76 36.24
CA VAL A 743 -15.26 15.06 35.33
C VAL A 743 -14.04 15.91 35.01
N ALA A 744 -14.21 17.21 34.75
CA ALA A 744 -13.11 18.16 34.55
C ALA A 744 -12.16 18.20 35.77
N GLU A 745 -12.69 18.21 37.00
CA GLU A 745 -11.88 18.16 38.23
C GLU A 745 -11.12 16.83 38.38
N LYS A 746 -11.75 15.69 38.04
CA LYS A 746 -11.15 14.35 38.17
C LYS A 746 -10.16 13.96 37.06
N THR A 747 -10.31 14.54 35.87
CA THR A 747 -9.47 14.27 34.70
C THR A 747 -8.37 15.31 34.50
N GLY A 748 -8.66 16.59 34.78
CA GLY A 748 -7.83 17.74 34.43
C GLY A 748 -8.16 18.35 33.06
N TYR A 749 -9.15 17.85 32.33
CA TYR A 749 -9.60 18.44 31.07
C TYR A 749 -10.39 19.74 31.31
N PRO A 750 -10.26 20.77 30.43
CA PRO A 750 -11.17 21.91 30.41
C PRO A 750 -12.61 21.45 30.17
N GLN A 751 -13.57 22.07 30.86
CA GLN A 751 -14.99 21.68 30.75
C GLN A 751 -15.55 21.93 29.33
N ASP A 752 -14.96 22.87 28.59
CA ASP A 752 -15.24 23.19 27.19
C ASP A 752 -14.59 22.23 26.17
N MET A 753 -13.93 21.16 26.64
CA MET A 753 -13.40 20.06 25.82
C MET A 753 -14.05 18.69 26.15
N LEU A 754 -15.11 18.68 26.96
CA LEU A 754 -15.80 17.45 27.38
C LEU A 754 -17.17 17.34 26.70
N ASP A 755 -17.18 16.86 25.45
CA ASP A 755 -18.40 16.52 24.72
C ASP A 755 -19.11 15.30 25.33
N LEU A 756 -20.44 15.26 25.21
CA LEU A 756 -21.26 14.26 25.92
C LEU A 756 -21.05 12.84 25.40
N ASP A 757 -20.71 12.69 24.14
CA ASP A 757 -20.65 11.39 23.47
C ASP A 757 -19.30 10.68 23.67
N LEU A 758 -18.33 11.34 24.32
CA LEU A 758 -16.99 10.81 24.62
C LEU A 758 -17.04 9.62 25.58
N ASP A 759 -16.26 8.58 25.26
CA ASP A 759 -16.06 7.40 26.10
C ASP A 759 -15.08 7.67 27.25
N LEU A 760 -15.42 7.19 28.44
CA LEU A 760 -14.65 7.40 29.66
C LEU A 760 -13.30 6.66 29.60
N GLU A 761 -13.25 5.42 29.09
CA GLU A 761 -12.03 4.60 29.04
C GLU A 761 -11.23 4.87 27.76
N ALA A 762 -11.88 4.93 26.60
CA ALA A 762 -11.22 5.04 25.30
C ALA A 762 -10.79 6.47 24.91
N ASP A 763 -11.65 7.47 25.09
CA ASP A 763 -11.35 8.86 24.69
C ASP A 763 -10.73 9.66 25.83
N LEU A 764 -11.27 9.53 27.05
CA LEU A 764 -10.86 10.31 28.21
C LEU A 764 -9.76 9.65 29.06
N GLY A 765 -9.44 8.37 28.81
CA GLY A 765 -8.36 7.65 29.51
C GLY A 765 -8.61 7.45 31.02
N ILE A 766 -9.88 7.36 31.42
CA ILE A 766 -10.33 7.19 32.80
C ILE A 766 -10.35 5.70 33.12
N ASP A 767 -9.32 5.22 33.84
CA ASP A 767 -9.28 3.85 34.32
C ASP A 767 -10.47 3.51 35.24
N THR A 768 -10.77 2.21 35.39
CA THR A 768 -11.90 1.71 36.19
C THR A 768 -11.90 2.15 37.66
N VAL A 769 -10.76 2.58 38.22
CA VAL A 769 -10.68 3.11 39.59
C VAL A 769 -11.13 4.58 39.61
N LYS A 770 -10.62 5.40 38.67
CA LYS A 770 -11.09 6.79 38.50
C LYS A 770 -12.54 6.87 38.06
N GLN A 771 -13.02 5.92 37.25
CA GLN A 771 -14.42 5.83 36.84
C GLN A 771 -15.32 5.62 38.06
N ALA A 772 -14.93 4.72 38.97
CA ALA A 772 -15.60 4.50 40.25
C ALA A 772 -15.56 5.73 41.17
N GLU A 773 -14.41 6.43 41.28
CA GLU A 773 -14.32 7.69 42.04
C GLU A 773 -15.22 8.80 41.48
N THR A 774 -15.28 8.92 40.15
CA THR A 774 -16.06 9.95 39.46
C THR A 774 -17.55 9.70 39.64
N LEU A 775 -17.99 8.46 39.45
CA LEU A 775 -19.38 8.07 39.70
C LEU A 775 -19.75 8.18 41.19
N ALA A 776 -18.81 7.93 42.12
CA ALA A 776 -19.02 8.18 43.54
C ALA A 776 -19.23 9.66 43.86
N ALA A 777 -18.41 10.57 43.31
CA ALA A 777 -18.57 12.02 43.50
C ALA A 777 -19.88 12.56 42.91
N ILE A 778 -20.29 12.07 41.73
CA ILE A 778 -21.59 12.39 41.12
C ILE A 778 -22.74 11.89 42.00
N ARG A 779 -22.65 10.65 42.50
CA ARG A 779 -23.69 10.07 43.38
C ARG A 779 -23.76 10.77 44.75
N GLU A 780 -22.65 11.23 45.31
CA GLU A 780 -22.64 12.08 46.51
C GLU A 780 -23.32 13.43 46.24
N THR A 781 -22.97 14.10 45.12
CA THR A 781 -23.55 15.38 44.70
C THR A 781 -25.07 15.32 44.51
N TYR A 782 -25.60 14.22 43.95
CA TYR A 782 -27.04 14.04 43.70
C TYR A 782 -27.79 13.21 44.76
N GLY A 783 -27.11 12.77 45.84
CA GLY A 783 -27.72 11.99 46.92
C GLY A 783 -28.19 10.59 46.52
N ILE A 784 -27.54 9.97 45.54
CA ILE A 784 -27.93 8.68 44.94
C ILE A 784 -27.38 7.51 45.78
N PRO A 785 -28.23 6.60 46.30
CA PRO A 785 -27.81 5.50 47.16
C PRO A 785 -26.84 4.53 46.47
N LEU A 786 -26.08 3.78 47.26
CA LEU A 786 -25.17 2.74 46.76
C LEU A 786 -25.96 1.50 46.37
N GLN A 787 -25.77 1.04 45.13
CA GLN A 787 -26.26 -0.25 44.64
C GLN A 787 -25.07 -1.19 44.50
N GLU A 788 -25.13 -2.37 45.13
CA GLU A 788 -24.00 -3.31 45.21
C GLU A 788 -23.76 -4.08 43.89
N ASN A 789 -24.71 -4.01 42.94
CA ASN A 789 -24.72 -4.75 41.68
C ASN A 789 -24.54 -3.87 40.43
N LEU A 790 -24.15 -2.59 40.58
CA LEU A 790 -24.04 -1.66 39.45
C LEU A 790 -22.75 -1.94 38.65
N SER A 791 -22.88 -2.32 37.37
CA SER A 791 -21.75 -2.50 36.47
C SER A 791 -21.32 -1.15 35.89
N LEU A 792 -20.02 -0.84 35.98
CA LEU A 792 -19.45 0.40 35.43
C LEU A 792 -19.32 0.37 33.89
N ARG A 793 -19.43 -0.80 33.27
CA ARG A 793 -19.42 -0.96 31.80
C ARG A 793 -20.73 -0.54 31.14
N ASP A 794 -21.79 -0.43 31.93
CA ASP A 794 -23.13 -0.09 31.46
C ASP A 794 -23.27 1.43 31.23
N TYR A 795 -22.24 2.20 31.62
CA TYR A 795 -22.15 3.65 31.47
C TYR A 795 -20.82 4.07 30.83
N PRO A 796 -20.61 3.77 29.53
CA PRO A 796 -19.34 4.02 28.84
C PRO A 796 -19.09 5.52 28.57
N THR A 797 -20.12 6.31 28.24
CA THR A 797 -19.97 7.71 27.81
C THR A 797 -20.46 8.73 28.84
N LEU A 798 -20.04 9.99 28.71
CA LEU A 798 -20.50 11.08 29.57
C LEU A 798 -22.04 11.27 29.52
N GLN A 799 -22.65 11.12 28.35
CA GLN A 799 -24.10 11.16 28.16
C GLN A 799 -24.79 10.03 28.94
N SER A 800 -24.22 8.82 28.97
CA SER A 800 -24.78 7.70 29.75
C SER A 800 -24.73 7.95 31.26
N VAL A 801 -23.69 8.61 31.77
CA VAL A 801 -23.56 9.00 33.19
C VAL A 801 -24.55 10.11 33.56
N ILE A 802 -24.81 11.07 32.66
CA ILE A 802 -25.88 12.08 32.85
C ILE A 802 -27.26 11.40 32.82
N GLY A 803 -27.46 10.46 31.89
CA GLY A 803 -28.66 9.62 31.83
C GLY A 803 -28.91 8.86 33.12
N PHE A 804 -27.88 8.25 33.71
CA PHE A 804 -27.95 7.60 35.03
C PHE A 804 -28.42 8.55 36.14
N VAL A 805 -27.94 9.80 36.17
CA VAL A 805 -28.41 10.80 37.16
C VAL A 805 -29.90 11.05 37.00
N TYR A 806 -30.40 11.25 35.78
CA TYR A 806 -31.84 11.45 35.54
C TYR A 806 -32.68 10.19 35.82
N THR A 807 -32.19 9.00 35.48
CA THR A 807 -32.88 7.73 35.80
C THR A 807 -33.02 7.54 37.33
N MET A 808 -32.00 7.92 38.10
CA MET A 808 -32.00 7.83 39.56
C MET A 808 -32.65 9.04 40.27
N ARG A 809 -32.80 10.18 39.58
CA ARG A 809 -33.44 11.41 40.05
C ARG A 809 -34.33 12.05 38.96
N PRO A 810 -35.49 11.44 38.61
CA PRO A 810 -36.39 11.97 37.58
C PRO A 810 -36.98 13.34 37.91
N ASP A 811 -36.94 13.74 39.19
CA ASP A 811 -37.42 15.03 39.69
C ASP A 811 -36.58 16.23 39.24
N LEU A 812 -35.46 16.01 38.55
CA LEU A 812 -34.58 17.05 38.00
C LEU A 812 -34.92 17.47 36.56
N ALA A 813 -35.92 16.86 35.90
CA ALA A 813 -36.15 17.01 34.46
C ALA A 813 -37.11 18.16 34.02
N ASP A 814 -37.88 18.75 34.94
CA ASP A 814 -39.13 19.47 34.59
C ASP A 814 -39.03 21.01 34.44
N ASP A 815 -37.89 21.65 34.69
CA ASP A 815 -37.81 23.12 34.79
C ASP A 815 -37.53 23.83 33.44
N LYS A 816 -38.58 24.06 32.62
CA LYS A 816 -38.52 24.87 31.39
C LYS A 816 -39.56 26.01 31.36
N GLY A 817 -39.12 27.23 31.70
CA GLY A 817 -39.96 28.43 31.85
C GLY A 817 -40.29 29.21 30.56
N THR A 818 -41.56 29.66 30.43
CA THR A 818 -42.14 30.34 29.25
C THR A 818 -42.10 31.89 29.27
N ARG A 819 -42.16 32.58 28.10
CA ARG A 819 -42.85 33.91 27.92
C ARG A 819 -43.03 34.47 26.48
N GLY A 820 -44.25 34.33 25.93
CA GLY A 820 -45.12 35.39 25.35
C GLY A 820 -44.77 36.30 24.14
N GLN A 821 -45.53 36.13 23.02
CA GLN A 821 -46.31 37.12 22.18
C GLN A 821 -45.78 38.55 21.86
N GLY A 822 -46.08 39.19 20.71
CA GLY A 822 -46.87 38.84 19.50
C GLY A 822 -47.37 40.10 18.71
N ASP A 823 -48.08 39.91 17.57
CA ASP A 823 -48.86 40.91 16.76
C ASP A 823 -48.09 41.96 15.88
N LYS A 824 -48.52 42.41 14.66
CA LYS A 824 -49.75 42.14 13.85
C LYS A 824 -49.72 42.62 12.36
N VAL A 825 -50.51 41.95 11.47
CA VAL A 825 -51.04 42.31 10.09
C VAL A 825 -50.02 42.68 8.97
N ILE A 826 -50.25 42.45 7.65
CA ILE A 826 -51.46 42.31 6.79
C ILE A 826 -51.34 41.16 5.74
N GLU A 827 -52.41 40.38 5.51
CA GLU A 827 -52.63 39.53 4.31
C GLU A 827 -53.64 40.16 3.32
N PRO A 828 -53.59 39.84 2.01
CA PRO A 828 -54.61 38.94 1.41
C PRO A 828 -54.06 38.04 0.23
N VAL A 829 -54.65 36.94 -0.27
CA VAL A 829 -55.93 36.23 0.01
C VAL A 829 -55.97 34.79 -0.59
N ILE A 830 -56.55 33.82 0.17
CA ILE A 830 -57.30 32.58 -0.22
C ILE A 830 -56.68 31.56 -1.22
N THR A 831 -56.31 30.37 -0.72
CA THR A 831 -57.10 29.11 -0.94
C THR A 831 -56.68 27.97 0.01
N SER A 832 -57.56 27.64 0.96
CA SER A 832 -57.67 26.35 1.68
C SER A 832 -59.07 25.75 1.36
N PRO A 833 -59.53 24.57 1.83
CA PRO A 833 -58.96 23.54 2.75
C PRO A 833 -58.89 22.14 2.06
N GLY A 834 -58.75 20.95 2.67
CA GLY A 834 -58.53 20.49 4.06
C GLY A 834 -58.84 18.97 4.22
N HIS A 835 -58.41 18.37 5.34
CA HIS A 835 -58.67 16.98 5.77
C HIS A 835 -60.19 16.61 5.86
N PRO A 836 -60.61 15.32 5.98
CA PRO A 836 -59.82 14.11 6.28
C PRO A 836 -60.17 12.82 5.47
N VAL A 837 -59.39 11.74 5.66
CA VAL A 837 -59.88 10.35 5.83
C VAL A 837 -59.02 9.66 6.91
N THR A 838 -59.62 8.72 7.64
CA THR A 838 -59.09 7.99 8.80
C THR A 838 -58.00 6.97 8.51
N VAL A 839 -57.21 6.67 9.55
CA VAL A 839 -56.47 5.39 9.70
C VAL A 839 -57.44 4.20 9.56
N SER A 840 -57.02 3.15 8.85
CA SER A 840 -57.52 1.79 9.05
C SER A 840 -56.35 0.92 9.52
N SER A 841 -56.54 0.22 10.63
CA SER A 841 -55.66 -0.85 11.08
C SER A 841 -55.78 -2.06 10.16
N ASP A 842 -54.64 -2.65 9.80
CA ASP A 842 -54.45 -4.09 9.59
C ASP A 842 -52.96 -4.39 9.86
N ALA A 843 -52.56 -4.16 11.11
CA ALA A 843 -51.23 -4.50 11.61
C ALA A 843 -51.30 -5.84 12.33
N ASP A 844 -50.31 -6.70 12.08
CA ASP A 844 -50.16 -8.00 12.73
C ASP A 844 -50.03 -7.81 14.27
N GLY A 845 -51.08 -8.20 14.98
CA GLY A 845 -51.15 -8.10 16.45
C GLY A 845 -50.26 -9.10 17.18
N VAL A 846 -49.78 -10.14 16.50
CA VAL A 846 -48.77 -11.05 17.04
C VAL A 846 -47.39 -10.40 16.93
N ALA A 847 -47.05 -9.87 15.76
CA ALA A 847 -45.80 -9.13 15.54
C ALA A 847 -45.66 -7.95 16.52
N ALA A 848 -46.68 -7.10 16.65
CA ALA A 848 -46.66 -5.96 17.56
C ALA A 848 -46.47 -6.37 19.04
N THR A 849 -46.95 -7.54 19.44
CA THR A 849 -46.80 -8.06 20.82
C THR A 849 -45.43 -8.73 21.03
N VAL A 850 -44.96 -9.52 20.08
CA VAL A 850 -43.63 -10.15 20.13
C VAL A 850 -42.53 -9.10 20.16
N LEU A 851 -42.62 -8.07 19.32
CA LEU A 851 -41.71 -6.92 19.34
C LEU A 851 -41.72 -6.17 20.68
N GLY A 852 -42.90 -6.01 21.30
CA GLY A 852 -43.02 -5.40 22.64
C GLY A 852 -42.36 -6.24 23.75
N ILE A 853 -42.51 -7.57 23.70
CA ILE A 853 -41.85 -8.48 24.65
C ILE A 853 -40.33 -8.46 24.46
N VAL A 854 -39.84 -8.44 23.22
CA VAL A 854 -38.41 -8.35 22.92
C VAL A 854 -37.83 -7.01 23.39
N ALA A 855 -38.52 -5.89 23.13
CA ALA A 855 -38.15 -4.58 23.64
C ALA A 855 -38.02 -4.58 25.18
N GLU A 856 -38.97 -5.21 25.90
CA GLU A 856 -38.91 -5.34 27.37
C GLU A 856 -37.72 -6.19 27.86
N LYS A 857 -37.34 -7.26 27.15
CA LYS A 857 -36.23 -8.17 27.56
C LYS A 857 -34.84 -7.72 27.11
N THR A 858 -34.76 -6.85 26.10
CA THR A 858 -33.50 -6.34 25.54
C THR A 858 -33.17 -4.92 25.99
N GLY A 859 -34.19 -4.06 26.14
CA GLY A 859 -34.02 -2.62 26.35
C GLY A 859 -34.05 -1.79 25.05
N TYR A 860 -34.16 -2.42 23.87
CA TYR A 860 -34.25 -1.69 22.60
C TYR A 860 -35.61 -0.98 22.45
N PRO A 861 -35.66 0.24 21.88
CA PRO A 861 -36.90 0.88 21.45
C PRO A 861 -37.64 0.00 20.43
N GLN A 862 -38.97 -0.12 20.56
CA GLN A 862 -39.75 -1.00 19.69
C GLN A 862 -39.74 -0.55 18.21
N ASP A 863 -39.49 0.73 17.96
CA ASP A 863 -39.31 1.34 16.64
C ASP A 863 -37.91 1.11 16.01
N MET A 864 -37.00 0.46 16.73
CA MET A 864 -35.69 -0.01 16.22
C MET A 864 -35.63 -1.53 15.98
N LEU A 865 -36.71 -2.27 16.24
CA LEU A 865 -36.76 -3.73 16.12
C LEU A 865 -37.45 -4.16 14.81
N ASP A 866 -36.67 -4.22 13.73
CA ASP A 866 -37.12 -4.77 12.44
C ASP A 866 -37.30 -6.30 12.48
N LEU A 867 -38.28 -6.81 11.73
CA LEU A 867 -38.67 -8.22 11.76
C LEU A 867 -37.58 -9.18 11.24
N ASP A 868 -36.69 -8.71 10.37
CA ASP A 868 -35.65 -9.54 9.77
C ASP A 868 -34.40 -9.68 10.64
N LEU A 869 -34.29 -8.95 11.77
CA LEU A 869 -33.12 -8.97 12.66
C LEU A 869 -32.91 -10.33 13.34
N ASP A 870 -31.65 -10.75 13.40
CA ASP A 870 -31.19 -11.94 14.10
C ASP A 870 -31.06 -11.71 15.61
N LEU A 871 -31.60 -12.63 16.40
CA LEU A 871 -31.61 -12.56 17.85
C LEU A 871 -30.20 -12.64 18.44
N GLU A 872 -29.32 -13.48 17.92
CA GLU A 872 -27.95 -13.66 18.45
C GLU A 872 -26.96 -12.68 17.80
N ALA A 873 -27.05 -12.50 16.47
CA ALA A 873 -26.06 -11.75 15.70
C ALA A 873 -26.30 -10.23 15.65
N ASP A 874 -27.55 -9.78 15.50
CA ASP A 874 -27.87 -8.35 15.38
C ASP A 874 -28.31 -7.74 16.72
N LEU A 875 -29.06 -8.50 17.53
CA LEU A 875 -29.62 -8.04 18.81
C LEU A 875 -28.83 -8.49 20.06
N GLY A 876 -27.76 -9.28 19.89
CA GLY A 876 -26.88 -9.71 20.99
C GLY A 876 -27.55 -10.55 22.09
N ILE A 877 -28.68 -11.18 21.78
CA ILE A 877 -29.50 -11.95 22.72
C ILE A 877 -28.90 -13.35 22.85
N ASP A 878 -28.20 -13.59 23.97
CA ASP A 878 -27.63 -14.89 24.28
C ASP A 878 -28.69 -16.01 24.42
N THR A 879 -28.25 -17.26 24.35
CA THR A 879 -29.13 -18.45 24.43
C THR A 879 -29.97 -18.56 25.71
N VAL A 880 -29.62 -17.87 26.80
CA VAL A 880 -30.42 -17.81 28.03
C VAL A 880 -31.52 -16.76 27.88
N LYS A 881 -31.19 -15.55 27.43
CA LYS A 881 -32.20 -14.51 27.13
C LYS A 881 -33.15 -14.91 26.00
N GLN A 882 -32.69 -15.67 25.00
CA GLN A 882 -33.57 -16.26 23.98
C GLN A 882 -34.59 -17.23 24.61
N ALA A 883 -34.13 -18.09 25.52
CA ALA A 883 -35.01 -19.01 26.24
C ALA A 883 -36.02 -18.28 27.13
N GLU A 884 -35.63 -17.20 27.82
CA GLU A 884 -36.52 -16.35 28.60
C GLU A 884 -37.54 -15.60 27.73
N THR A 885 -37.09 -15.05 26.60
CA THR A 885 -37.95 -14.32 25.66
C THR A 885 -38.98 -15.25 25.01
N LEU A 886 -38.55 -16.43 24.56
CA LEU A 886 -39.45 -17.44 24.02
C LEU A 886 -40.36 -18.04 25.09
N ALA A 887 -39.92 -18.13 26.36
CA ALA A 887 -40.78 -18.52 27.47
C ALA A 887 -41.88 -17.47 27.74
N ALA A 888 -41.54 -16.18 27.75
CA ALA A 888 -42.50 -15.09 27.90
C ALA A 888 -43.53 -15.09 26.75
N ILE A 889 -43.09 -15.15 25.49
CA ILE A 889 -43.97 -15.24 24.31
C ILE A 889 -44.89 -16.47 24.42
N ARG A 890 -44.36 -17.63 24.82
CA ARG A 890 -45.17 -18.84 25.02
C ARG A 890 -46.16 -18.72 26.18
N GLU A 891 -45.84 -17.97 27.24
CA GLU A 891 -46.79 -17.66 28.32
C GLU A 891 -47.91 -16.74 27.82
N THR A 892 -47.57 -15.65 27.13
CA THR A 892 -48.52 -14.70 26.53
C THR A 892 -49.51 -15.38 25.58
N TYR A 893 -49.05 -16.34 24.76
CA TYR A 893 -49.89 -17.05 23.79
C TYR A 893 -50.40 -18.43 24.26
N GLY A 894 -50.14 -18.82 25.52
CA GLY A 894 -50.62 -20.09 26.10
C GLY A 894 -50.05 -21.35 25.41
N ILE A 895 -48.84 -21.27 24.86
CA ILE A 895 -48.22 -22.33 24.06
C ILE A 895 -47.53 -23.36 24.98
N PRO A 896 -47.91 -24.65 24.92
CA PRO A 896 -47.35 -25.69 25.80
C PRO A 896 -45.84 -25.87 25.59
N LEU A 897 -45.17 -26.41 26.61
CA LEU A 897 -43.74 -26.73 26.54
C LEU A 897 -43.51 -27.96 25.66
N GLN A 898 -42.61 -27.85 24.69
CA GLN A 898 -42.12 -28.98 23.89
C GLN A 898 -40.69 -29.30 24.32
N GLU A 899 -40.43 -30.54 24.74
CA GLU A 899 -39.12 -30.95 25.31
C GLU A 899 -38.00 -31.06 24.25
N ASN A 900 -38.33 -31.00 22.97
CA ASN A 900 -37.41 -31.18 21.83
C ASN A 900 -37.28 -29.93 20.92
N LEU A 901 -37.68 -28.75 21.40
CA LEU A 901 -37.63 -27.52 20.58
C LEU A 901 -36.20 -26.96 20.54
N SER A 902 -35.63 -26.85 19.34
CA SER A 902 -34.32 -26.21 19.12
C SER A 902 -34.49 -24.69 18.96
N LEU A 903 -33.79 -23.90 19.78
CA LEU A 903 -33.82 -22.43 19.69
C LEU A 903 -33.17 -21.92 18.38
N ARG A 904 -32.20 -22.68 17.83
CA ARG A 904 -31.51 -22.35 16.56
C ARG A 904 -32.40 -22.42 15.33
N ASP A 905 -33.59 -23.01 15.45
CA ASP A 905 -34.53 -23.14 14.35
C ASP A 905 -35.35 -21.84 14.15
N TYR A 906 -35.22 -20.87 15.07
CA TYR A 906 -35.92 -19.59 15.08
C TYR A 906 -34.96 -18.39 15.30
N PRO A 907 -34.00 -18.15 14.38
CA PRO A 907 -32.94 -17.16 14.56
C PRO A 907 -33.41 -15.70 14.50
N THR A 908 -34.47 -15.36 13.76
CA THR A 908 -34.94 -13.98 13.57
C THR A 908 -36.28 -13.68 14.22
N LEU A 909 -36.59 -12.40 14.44
CA LEU A 909 -37.89 -11.98 14.99
C LEU A 909 -39.10 -12.47 14.18
N GLN A 910 -39.03 -12.41 12.84
CA GLN A 910 -40.05 -12.95 11.95
C GLN A 910 -40.23 -14.47 12.14
N SER A 911 -39.14 -15.21 12.38
CA SER A 911 -39.22 -16.67 12.61
C SER A 911 -39.91 -17.01 13.95
N VAL A 912 -39.72 -16.20 15.00
CA VAL A 912 -40.41 -16.35 16.28
C VAL A 912 -41.91 -16.01 16.16
N ILE A 913 -42.27 -15.01 15.35
CA ILE A 913 -43.67 -14.71 15.02
C ILE A 913 -44.29 -15.88 14.23
N GLY A 914 -43.55 -16.43 13.26
CA GLY A 914 -43.91 -17.65 12.53
C GLY A 914 -44.11 -18.87 13.43
N PHE A 915 -43.31 -19.02 14.49
CA PHE A 915 -43.51 -20.04 15.52
C PHE A 915 -44.83 -19.86 16.28
N VAL A 916 -45.17 -18.63 16.69
CA VAL A 916 -46.47 -18.35 17.34
C VAL A 916 -47.62 -18.72 16.41
N TYR A 917 -47.59 -18.33 15.13
CA TYR A 917 -48.61 -18.72 14.16
C TYR A 917 -48.68 -20.23 13.88
N THR A 918 -47.54 -20.91 13.86
CA THR A 918 -47.47 -22.38 13.69
C THR A 918 -48.09 -23.11 14.89
N MET A 919 -47.91 -22.58 16.10
CA MET A 919 -48.40 -23.17 17.36
C MET A 919 -49.82 -22.69 17.74
N ARG A 920 -50.28 -21.57 17.19
CA ARG A 920 -51.63 -21.01 17.32
C ARG A 920 -52.18 -20.56 15.96
N PRO A 921 -52.53 -21.52 15.06
CA PRO A 921 -53.07 -21.18 13.73
C PRO A 921 -54.40 -20.43 13.78
N ASP A 922 -55.10 -20.48 14.91
CA ASP A 922 -56.34 -19.74 15.18
C ASP A 922 -56.15 -18.21 15.28
N LEU A 923 -54.91 -17.71 15.24
CA LEU A 923 -54.59 -16.29 15.17
C LEU A 923 -54.44 -15.76 13.73
N ALA A 924 -54.41 -16.63 12.71
CA ALA A 924 -53.96 -16.30 11.35
C ALA A 924 -55.04 -15.76 10.38
N GLU A 925 -56.29 -15.57 10.81
CA GLU A 925 -57.39 -15.20 9.91
C GLU A 925 -57.62 -13.67 9.76
N THR A 926 -56.84 -13.03 8.89
CA THR A 926 -57.32 -11.91 8.03
C THR A 926 -56.38 -11.74 6.83
N GLY A 927 -56.80 -12.09 5.61
CA GLY A 927 -56.01 -11.76 4.41
C GLY A 927 -56.24 -12.54 3.09
N ASP A 928 -56.97 -13.66 3.06
CA ASP A 928 -57.10 -14.46 1.82
C ASP A 928 -58.22 -13.96 0.88
N GLN A 929 -57.89 -12.99 0.01
CA GLN A 929 -58.44 -12.89 -1.35
C GLN A 929 -57.46 -12.16 -2.30
N LEU A 930 -56.82 -12.89 -3.21
CA LEU A 930 -56.89 -12.65 -4.66
C LEU A 930 -55.96 -13.58 -5.45
N SER A 931 -56.53 -14.63 -6.02
CA SER A 931 -55.96 -15.33 -7.17
C SER A 931 -57.01 -15.48 -8.28
N VAL A 932 -56.54 -15.58 -9.53
CA VAL A 932 -57.33 -15.86 -10.74
C VAL A 932 -58.32 -14.76 -11.20
N ILE A 933 -57.84 -13.83 -12.03
CA ILE A 933 -58.48 -13.52 -13.32
C ILE A 933 -57.37 -13.52 -14.38
N SER A 934 -57.63 -14.14 -15.54
CA SER A 934 -56.66 -14.35 -16.62
C SER A 934 -57.04 -13.68 -17.93
N ASP A 935 -56.07 -12.97 -18.53
CA ASP A 935 -55.90 -12.70 -19.97
C ASP A 935 -57.00 -11.89 -20.73
N GLN A 936 -56.61 -11.36 -21.89
CA GLN A 936 -57.41 -10.72 -22.95
C GLN A 936 -58.00 -9.32 -22.68
N SER A 937 -57.20 -8.29 -22.95
CA SER A 937 -57.54 -7.32 -24.02
C SER A 937 -56.31 -6.50 -24.46
N ARG A 938 -56.39 -5.86 -25.64
CA ARG A 938 -55.28 -5.17 -26.31
C ARG A 938 -55.46 -3.65 -26.32
N SER A 939 -54.34 -2.91 -26.21
CA SER A 939 -54.16 -1.51 -26.70
C SER A 939 -54.95 -0.45 -25.89
N THR A 940 -54.43 0.74 -25.57
CA THR A 940 -53.40 1.61 -26.17
C THR A 940 -52.56 2.36 -25.12
N SER A 941 -51.40 2.90 -25.53
CA SER A 941 -50.63 4.07 -25.00
C SER A 941 -51.24 4.87 -23.82
N GLU A 942 -50.50 5.26 -22.77
CA GLU A 942 -49.21 5.99 -22.73
C GLU A 942 -48.33 5.62 -21.49
N PRO A 943 -47.05 6.07 -21.37
CA PRO A 943 -46.16 5.63 -20.29
C PRO A 943 -46.46 6.26 -18.92
N ILE A 944 -46.35 5.44 -17.87
CA ILE A 944 -46.38 5.88 -16.47
C ILE A 944 -44.94 5.90 -15.92
N THR A 945 -44.49 7.06 -15.45
CA THR A 945 -43.21 7.22 -14.75
C THR A 945 -43.39 6.97 -13.25
N ASP A 946 -43.02 5.79 -12.75
CA ASP A 946 -42.96 5.53 -11.31
C ASP A 946 -41.58 5.90 -10.76
N HIS A 947 -41.42 7.18 -10.38
CA HIS A 947 -40.27 7.64 -9.62
C HIS A 947 -40.42 7.27 -8.14
N ARG A 948 -40.09 6.03 -7.78
CA ARG A 948 -39.73 5.71 -6.40
C ARG A 948 -38.38 6.34 -6.10
N SER A 949 -38.38 7.46 -5.39
CA SER A 949 -37.17 8.03 -4.80
C SER A 949 -36.50 6.98 -3.93
N PRO A 950 -35.17 6.79 -4.02
CA PRO A 950 -34.47 5.93 -3.07
C PRO A 950 -34.61 6.51 -1.66
N THR A 951 -34.65 5.63 -0.65
CA THR A 951 -34.49 6.01 0.75
C THR A 951 -33.21 6.84 0.89
N PRO A 952 -33.23 7.99 1.60
CA PRO A 952 -32.02 8.80 1.77
C PRO A 952 -30.94 7.95 2.44
N VAL A 953 -29.78 7.86 1.79
CA VAL A 953 -28.57 7.32 2.43
C VAL A 953 -28.27 8.20 3.65
N THR A 954 -28.04 7.59 4.81
CA THR A 954 -27.65 8.30 6.02
C THR A 954 -26.22 8.84 5.85
N THR A 955 -26.09 10.03 5.26
CA THR A 955 -24.82 10.78 5.21
C THR A 955 -24.29 10.96 6.63
N ILE A 956 -23.11 10.39 6.90
CA ILE A 956 -22.42 10.47 8.20
C ILE A 956 -22.09 11.93 8.53
N GLY A 957 -21.77 12.72 7.51
CA GLY A 957 -21.85 14.18 7.51
C GLY A 957 -22.29 14.70 6.14
N THR A 958 -22.77 15.94 6.08
CA THR A 958 -22.89 16.65 4.80
C THR A 958 -21.53 17.23 4.39
N LEU A 959 -21.40 17.73 3.15
CA LEU A 959 -20.25 18.59 2.78
C LEU A 959 -20.09 19.80 3.73
N ALA A 960 -21.20 20.29 4.33
CA ALA A 960 -21.19 21.35 5.34
C ALA A 960 -20.82 20.87 6.76
N ASP A 961 -20.52 19.58 6.93
CA ASP A 961 -19.93 18.97 8.13
C ASP A 961 -18.44 18.65 7.91
N ALA A 962 -18.04 18.20 6.71
CA ALA A 962 -16.63 18.23 6.29
C ALA A 962 -16.05 19.67 6.34
N ASP A 963 -16.85 20.68 5.99
CA ASP A 963 -16.52 22.10 6.20
C ASP A 963 -16.29 22.49 7.68
N ARG A 964 -16.87 21.75 8.64
CA ARG A 964 -16.69 21.95 10.09
C ARG A 964 -15.43 21.27 10.60
N MET A 965 -14.90 20.27 9.90
CA MET A 965 -13.73 19.54 10.36
C MET A 965 -12.51 20.48 10.43
N PRO A 966 -11.81 20.52 11.58
CA PRO A 966 -10.90 21.62 11.86
C PRO A 966 -9.57 21.49 11.12
N ARG A 967 -9.39 22.31 10.09
CA ARG A 967 -8.08 22.57 9.49
C ARG A 967 -7.16 23.22 10.54
N ARG A 968 -6.28 22.42 11.13
CA ARG A 968 -5.25 22.86 12.09
C ARG A 968 -4.17 23.67 11.37
N VAL A 969 -4.18 24.99 11.52
CA VAL A 969 -3.21 25.91 10.91
C VAL A 969 -2.18 26.38 11.94
N PRO A 970 -0.88 26.08 11.76
CA PRO A 970 0.19 26.67 12.56
C PRO A 970 0.11 28.20 12.59
N THR A 971 0.01 28.76 13.79
CA THR A 971 -0.24 30.18 14.06
C THR A 971 0.61 30.63 15.25
N PRO A 972 1.26 31.81 15.23
CA PRO A 972 1.97 32.32 16.41
C PRO A 972 1.01 32.64 17.56
N SER A 973 1.31 32.10 18.75
CA SER A 973 0.56 32.33 19.99
C SER A 973 1.43 33.03 21.03
N LEU A 974 0.87 33.98 21.76
CA LEU A 974 1.59 34.79 22.74
C LEU A 974 1.94 33.98 23.99
N ARG A 975 3.18 34.09 24.47
CA ARG A 975 3.67 33.44 25.70
C ARG A 975 3.85 34.45 26.84
N PRO A 976 3.70 34.02 28.11
CA PRO A 976 4.05 34.86 29.26
C PRO A 976 5.52 35.30 29.22
N ALA A 977 5.78 36.49 29.76
CA ALA A 977 7.14 36.96 30.01
C ALA A 977 7.87 36.03 31.00
N LEU A 978 9.20 35.95 30.89
CA LEU A 978 10.01 34.98 31.64
C LEU A 978 9.93 35.15 33.16
N GLU A 979 9.65 36.35 33.66
CA GLU A 979 9.41 36.64 35.07
C GLU A 979 8.20 35.90 35.69
N PHE A 980 7.29 35.37 34.86
CA PHE A 980 6.16 34.53 35.29
C PHE A 980 6.39 33.03 35.06
N CYS A 981 7.54 32.65 34.50
CA CYS A 981 7.85 31.26 34.15
C CYS A 981 8.61 30.55 35.28
N LYS A 982 8.46 29.22 35.37
CA LYS A 982 9.22 28.40 36.33
C LYS A 982 10.70 28.28 35.91
N PRO A 983 11.67 28.17 36.83
CA PRO A 983 13.05 27.88 36.48
C PRO A 983 13.18 26.49 35.82
N THR A 984 14.19 26.31 34.97
CA THR A 984 14.45 25.05 34.24
C THR A 984 15.17 24.00 35.06
N GLY A 985 15.89 24.42 36.11
CA GLY A 985 16.81 23.57 36.87
C GLY A 985 18.25 23.55 36.32
N VAL A 986 18.51 24.21 35.19
CA VAL A 986 19.88 24.47 34.71
C VAL A 986 20.51 25.58 35.56
N THR A 987 21.74 25.40 36.04
CA THR A 987 22.57 26.47 36.59
C THR A 987 23.71 26.82 35.63
N LEU A 988 24.12 28.09 35.62
CA LEU A 988 25.21 28.62 34.81
C LEU A 988 26.21 29.29 35.75
N ASP A 989 27.28 28.57 36.10
CA ASP A 989 28.22 28.93 37.16
C ASP A 989 29.63 28.36 36.90
N GLY A 990 30.52 28.43 37.90
CA GLY A 990 31.91 27.98 37.80
C GLY A 990 32.13 26.48 37.54
N ALA A 991 31.10 25.64 37.67
CA ALA A 991 31.14 24.23 37.28
C ALA A 991 30.64 23.96 35.85
N SER A 992 30.01 24.96 35.20
CA SER A 992 29.45 24.81 33.85
C SER A 992 30.54 24.67 32.79
N ARG A 993 30.51 23.59 32.02
CA ARG A 993 31.32 23.39 30.80
C ARG A 993 30.40 23.42 29.57
N ILE A 994 30.51 24.45 28.75
CA ILE A 994 29.54 24.75 27.68
C ILE A 994 30.26 24.83 26.34
N VAL A 995 29.61 24.38 25.26
CA VAL A 995 30.05 24.59 23.87
C VAL A 995 29.25 25.74 23.26
N VAL A 996 29.91 26.66 22.56
CA VAL A 996 29.27 27.77 21.86
C VAL A 996 29.73 27.78 20.40
N MET A 997 28.84 27.35 19.50
CA MET A 997 29.02 27.57 18.06
C MET A 997 28.60 29.00 17.73
N MET A 998 29.54 29.77 17.17
CA MET A 998 29.42 31.22 17.03
C MET A 998 28.61 31.65 15.80
N ASP A 999 28.14 32.90 15.83
CA ASP A 999 27.64 33.62 14.66
C ASP A 999 28.71 34.63 14.16
N ARG A 1000 28.75 34.86 12.84
CA ARG A 1000 29.49 35.96 12.21
C ARG A 1000 28.90 37.31 12.65
N GLY A 1001 27.60 37.36 12.98
CA GLY A 1001 26.86 38.53 13.47
C GLY A 1001 27.30 39.13 14.81
N GLY A 1002 27.96 38.37 15.71
CA GLY A 1002 28.48 38.84 16.99
C GLY A 1002 27.54 38.75 18.20
N VAL A 1003 26.42 38.01 18.11
CA VAL A 1003 25.61 37.61 19.28
C VAL A 1003 26.41 36.68 20.20
N GLY A 1004 27.08 35.67 19.64
CA GLY A 1004 27.93 34.73 20.36
C GLY A 1004 29.07 35.42 21.11
N LYS A 1005 29.68 36.46 20.52
CA LYS A 1005 30.69 37.30 21.20
C LYS A 1005 30.10 38.02 22.42
N SER A 1006 28.82 38.38 22.37
CA SER A 1006 28.09 38.98 23.50
C SER A 1006 27.68 37.93 24.55
N LEU A 1007 27.38 36.69 24.12
CA LEU A 1007 27.02 35.55 24.97
C LEU A 1007 28.23 35.02 25.76
N VAL A 1008 29.35 34.76 25.08
CA VAL A 1008 30.63 34.35 25.69
C VAL A 1008 31.03 35.34 26.80
N ASN A 1009 31.04 36.64 26.49
CA ASN A 1009 31.30 37.73 27.43
C ASN A 1009 30.34 37.79 28.65
N ARG A 1010 29.24 37.06 28.66
CA ARG A 1010 28.28 36.95 29.77
C ARG A 1010 28.51 35.67 30.56
N LEU A 1011 28.65 34.54 29.87
CA LEU A 1011 28.93 33.24 30.48
C LEU A 1011 30.28 33.23 31.22
N GLU A 1012 31.33 33.86 30.67
CA GLU A 1012 32.63 34.07 31.35
C GLU A 1012 32.47 34.85 32.67
N LYS A 1013 31.55 35.83 32.71
CA LYS A 1013 31.28 36.63 33.93
C LYS A 1013 30.46 35.88 34.97
N LEU A 1014 29.78 34.80 34.58
CA LEU A 1014 29.17 33.82 35.49
C LEU A 1014 30.17 32.75 35.94
N GLY A 1015 31.36 32.69 35.33
CA GLY A 1015 32.44 31.77 35.67
C GLY A 1015 32.48 30.49 34.83
N ALA A 1016 31.59 30.34 33.84
CA ALA A 1016 31.51 29.12 33.04
C ALA A 1016 32.76 28.90 32.16
N SER A 1017 33.17 27.64 32.02
CA SER A 1017 34.22 27.21 31.09
C SER A 1017 33.62 26.98 29.70
N LEU A 1018 34.23 27.56 28.67
CA LEU A 1018 33.64 27.65 27.33
C LEU A 1018 34.58 27.07 26.27
N LEU A 1019 34.05 26.16 25.45
CA LEU A 1019 34.61 25.85 24.14
C LEU A 1019 33.93 26.77 23.11
N VAL A 1020 34.70 27.70 22.55
CA VAL A 1020 34.23 28.59 21.48
C VAL A 1020 34.58 27.98 20.13
N VAL A 1021 33.57 27.72 19.31
CA VAL A 1021 33.71 27.13 17.97
C VAL A 1021 33.42 28.21 16.93
N GLU A 1022 34.39 28.51 16.07
CA GLU A 1022 34.29 29.59 15.07
C GLU A 1022 33.44 29.18 13.84
N PRO A 1023 32.76 30.13 13.17
CA PRO A 1023 31.88 29.83 12.04
C PRO A 1023 32.70 29.38 10.81
N GLY A 1024 32.36 28.21 10.24
CA GLY A 1024 33.11 27.62 9.12
C GLY A 1024 34.23 26.65 9.52
N ILE A 1025 34.18 26.07 10.73
CA ILE A 1025 35.03 24.93 11.08
C ILE A 1025 34.71 23.70 10.20
N GLU A 1026 35.75 22.97 9.77
CA GLU A 1026 35.58 21.70 9.05
C GLU A 1026 34.99 20.59 9.93
N THR A 1027 34.21 19.71 9.33
CA THR A 1027 33.30 18.81 10.08
C THR A 1027 34.09 17.77 10.89
N GLU A 1028 35.19 17.25 10.35
CA GLU A 1028 36.12 16.36 11.04
C GLU A 1028 36.90 17.08 12.15
N ALA A 1029 37.26 18.35 11.92
CA ALA A 1029 37.94 19.18 12.92
C ALA A 1029 37.01 19.52 14.10
N LEU A 1030 35.71 19.67 13.85
CA LEU A 1030 34.70 19.83 14.90
C LEU A 1030 34.52 18.55 15.73
N ASP A 1031 34.41 17.38 15.07
CA ASP A 1031 34.26 16.08 15.73
C ASP A 1031 35.44 15.80 16.68
N GLN A 1032 36.69 16.05 16.23
CA GLN A 1032 37.89 15.93 17.06
C GLN A 1032 37.94 16.96 18.21
N LEU A 1033 37.63 18.24 17.94
CA LEU A 1033 37.66 19.30 18.95
C LEU A 1033 36.66 19.04 20.10
N LEU A 1034 35.51 18.44 19.77
CA LEU A 1034 34.52 18.02 20.77
C LEU A 1034 34.98 16.79 21.55
N ALA A 1035 35.57 15.79 20.88
CA ALA A 1035 36.15 14.63 21.56
C ALA A 1035 37.24 15.02 22.57
N ASP A 1036 38.14 15.94 22.20
CA ASP A 1036 39.19 16.47 23.09
C ASP A 1036 38.58 17.20 24.30
N TYR A 1037 37.58 18.07 24.08
CA TYR A 1037 36.90 18.80 25.16
C TYR A 1037 36.02 17.91 26.05
N GLN A 1038 35.52 16.78 25.53
CA GLN A 1038 34.79 15.76 26.30
C GLN A 1038 35.74 14.84 27.10
N ALA A 1039 36.96 14.61 26.62
CA ALA A 1039 38.00 13.87 27.35
C ALA A 1039 38.48 14.62 28.61
N GLU A 1040 38.46 15.97 28.59
CA GLU A 1040 38.70 16.81 29.78
C GLU A 1040 37.59 16.73 30.85
N GLY A 1041 36.39 16.27 30.50
CA GLY A 1041 35.26 16.14 31.43
C GLY A 1041 33.88 16.24 30.76
N PRO A 1042 32.79 16.11 31.54
CA PRO A 1042 31.44 16.22 31.00
C PRO A 1042 31.16 17.61 30.41
N VAL A 1043 30.31 17.66 29.39
CA VAL A 1043 29.73 18.89 28.84
C VAL A 1043 28.33 19.06 29.44
N GLN A 1044 28.00 20.26 29.88
CA GLN A 1044 26.67 20.59 30.41
C GLN A 1044 25.69 20.95 29.29
N GLY A 1045 26.14 21.67 28.26
CA GLY A 1045 25.23 22.04 27.19
C GLY A 1045 25.88 22.80 26.03
N VAL A 1046 25.04 23.06 25.02
CA VAL A 1046 25.44 23.61 23.73
C VAL A 1046 24.57 24.82 23.39
N TYR A 1047 25.21 25.93 23.01
CA TYR A 1047 24.58 27.04 22.31
C TYR A 1047 24.92 26.98 20.82
N TRP A 1048 23.91 26.90 19.95
CA TRP A 1048 24.10 26.81 18.50
C TRP A 1048 23.60 28.06 17.78
N LEU A 1049 24.53 28.95 17.40
CA LEU A 1049 24.20 30.30 16.91
C LEU A 1049 24.39 30.50 15.40
N ALA A 1050 24.86 29.49 14.66
CA ALA A 1050 25.16 29.60 13.23
C ALA A 1050 23.94 30.01 12.36
N ALA A 1051 22.71 29.73 12.81
CA ALA A 1051 21.47 30.16 12.14
C ALA A 1051 20.99 31.58 12.53
N LEU A 1052 21.78 32.33 13.31
CA LEU A 1052 21.62 33.78 13.45
C LEU A 1052 22.29 34.56 12.31
N ASP A 1053 23.20 33.95 11.54
CA ASP A 1053 23.78 34.59 10.37
C ASP A 1053 22.78 34.63 9.22
N VAL A 1054 22.76 35.76 8.51
CA VAL A 1054 21.87 36.00 7.37
C VAL A 1054 22.06 34.88 6.35
N GLU A 1055 21.00 34.11 6.13
CA GLU A 1055 20.91 33.13 5.07
C GLU A 1055 20.69 33.89 3.75
N PRO A 1056 21.50 33.65 2.70
CA PRO A 1056 21.21 34.14 1.35
C PRO A 1056 19.84 33.66 0.87
N GLY A 1057 19.24 34.34 -0.12
CA GLY A 1057 18.06 33.79 -0.79
C GLY A 1057 18.38 32.44 -1.44
N ILE A 1058 17.44 31.50 -1.45
CA ILE A 1058 17.68 30.20 -2.10
C ILE A 1058 17.90 30.35 -3.61
N GLU A 1059 17.27 31.35 -4.23
CA GLU A 1059 17.50 31.84 -5.61
C GLU A 1059 18.92 32.40 -5.82
N GLU A 1060 19.63 32.76 -4.74
CA GLU A 1060 20.97 33.39 -4.75
C GLU A 1060 22.09 32.37 -4.44
N MET A 1061 21.75 31.11 -4.13
CA MET A 1061 22.71 30.04 -3.84
C MET A 1061 22.91 29.10 -5.04
N ASP A 1062 24.17 28.89 -5.43
CA ASP A 1062 24.51 27.70 -6.21
C ASP A 1062 24.53 26.43 -5.32
N LEU A 1063 24.77 25.27 -5.92
CA LEU A 1063 24.79 23.98 -5.22
C LEU A 1063 25.84 23.92 -4.10
N ASP A 1064 27.03 24.47 -4.33
CA ASP A 1064 28.14 24.34 -3.39
C ASP A 1064 28.04 25.38 -2.26
N GLY A 1065 27.54 26.59 -2.54
CA GLY A 1065 27.09 27.55 -1.54
C GLY A 1065 25.96 26.98 -0.66
N TRP A 1066 24.96 26.32 -1.25
CA TRP A 1066 23.92 25.64 -0.47
C TRP A 1066 24.49 24.49 0.37
N ARG A 1067 25.39 23.66 -0.19
CA ARG A 1067 26.06 22.57 0.54
C ARG A 1067 26.85 23.10 1.73
N GLU A 1068 27.56 24.21 1.57
CA GLU A 1068 28.40 24.84 2.60
C GLU A 1068 27.56 25.52 3.69
N GLU A 1069 26.59 26.35 3.32
CA GLU A 1069 25.74 27.05 4.30
C GLU A 1069 24.85 26.06 5.07
N ASN A 1070 24.51 24.90 4.48
CA ASN A 1070 23.89 23.72 5.13
C ASN A 1070 24.89 22.98 6.03
N ARG A 1071 26.14 22.77 5.58
CA ARG A 1071 27.19 22.15 6.39
C ARG A 1071 27.43 22.92 7.68
N ILE A 1072 27.62 24.24 7.56
CA ILE A 1072 27.84 25.18 8.68
C ILE A 1072 26.66 25.16 9.67
N ARG A 1073 25.41 25.23 9.19
CA ARG A 1073 24.23 25.36 10.07
C ARG A 1073 23.71 24.05 10.63
N VAL A 1074 23.63 23.00 9.81
CA VAL A 1074 22.85 21.78 10.11
C VAL A 1074 23.72 20.53 10.22
N LYS A 1075 24.63 20.26 9.27
CA LYS A 1075 25.47 19.04 9.36
C LYS A 1075 26.46 19.10 10.51
N ASN A 1076 27.04 20.27 10.77
CA ASN A 1076 27.90 20.49 11.93
C ASN A 1076 27.11 20.43 13.25
N LEU A 1077 25.81 20.81 13.27
CA LEU A 1077 24.94 20.65 14.44
C LEU A 1077 24.65 19.16 14.72
N TYR A 1078 24.29 18.39 13.68
CA TYR A 1078 24.14 16.94 13.79
C TYR A 1078 25.43 16.28 14.30
N THR A 1079 26.58 16.63 13.71
CA THR A 1079 27.89 16.09 14.11
C THR A 1079 28.18 16.39 15.58
N ALA A 1080 27.97 17.65 16.02
CA ALA A 1080 28.17 18.05 17.40
C ALA A 1080 27.26 17.32 18.40
N MET A 1081 25.96 17.23 18.09
CA MET A 1081 25.01 16.55 18.99
C MET A 1081 25.10 15.02 18.93
N ARG A 1082 25.65 14.44 17.85
CA ARG A 1082 26.03 13.03 17.77
C ARG A 1082 27.24 12.72 18.67
N ALA A 1083 28.29 13.53 18.60
CA ALA A 1083 29.47 13.36 19.46
C ALA A 1083 29.12 13.54 20.96
N LEU A 1084 28.32 14.56 21.27
CA LEU A 1084 27.93 14.91 22.64
C LEU A 1084 26.72 14.12 23.18
N TYR A 1085 26.12 13.21 22.42
CA TYR A 1085 24.78 12.64 22.64
C TYR A 1085 24.53 12.11 24.06
N GLU A 1086 25.39 11.22 24.55
CA GLU A 1086 25.32 10.67 25.92
C GLU A 1086 25.69 11.72 26.98
N SER A 1087 26.58 12.65 26.64
CA SER A 1087 27.11 13.63 27.59
C SER A 1087 26.13 14.76 27.91
N VAL A 1088 25.22 15.08 26.97
CA VAL A 1088 24.17 16.12 27.05
C VAL A 1088 22.77 15.47 27.09
N ALA A 1089 22.64 14.38 27.85
CA ALA A 1089 21.39 13.67 28.15
C ALA A 1089 20.95 13.87 29.61
N GLY A 1090 19.64 14.02 29.87
CA GLY A 1090 19.09 14.08 31.23
C GLY A 1090 19.18 15.45 31.93
N PRO A 1091 18.80 15.52 33.23
CA PRO A 1091 18.50 16.78 33.92
C PRO A 1091 19.69 17.71 34.15
N GLY A 1092 19.45 19.02 34.05
CA GLY A 1092 20.44 20.09 34.27
C GLY A 1092 21.36 20.37 33.08
N ARG A 1093 21.19 19.63 31.98
CA ARG A 1093 21.88 19.81 30.69
C ARG A 1093 20.99 20.49 29.65
N PHE A 1094 21.59 21.03 28.58
CA PHE A 1094 20.80 21.75 27.56
C PHE A 1094 21.36 21.75 26.13
N LEU A 1095 20.45 21.92 25.16
CA LEU A 1095 20.72 22.39 23.79
C LEU A 1095 19.86 23.62 23.53
N VAL A 1096 20.48 24.76 23.21
CA VAL A 1096 19.77 25.99 22.82
C VAL A 1096 20.28 26.49 21.47
N SER A 1097 19.47 26.26 20.44
CA SER A 1097 19.70 26.74 19.08
C SER A 1097 19.05 28.11 18.86
N ALA A 1098 19.67 28.98 18.06
CA ALA A 1098 19.20 30.35 17.82
C ALA A 1098 19.05 30.66 16.33
N THR A 1099 17.93 31.28 15.94
CA THR A 1099 17.55 31.50 14.52
C THR A 1099 17.07 32.95 14.24
N ARG A 1100 16.99 33.32 12.95
CA ARG A 1100 16.52 34.64 12.47
C ARG A 1100 15.37 34.56 11.46
N LEU A 1101 14.37 33.72 11.74
CA LEU A 1101 13.12 33.50 10.98
C LEU A 1101 12.05 34.58 11.25
N GLY A 1102 12.45 35.78 11.68
CA GLY A 1102 11.57 36.94 11.88
C GLY A 1102 10.98 37.11 13.28
N GLY A 1103 11.33 36.23 14.23
CA GLY A 1103 10.82 36.23 15.61
C GLY A 1103 9.49 35.48 15.78
N LEU A 1104 9.02 34.79 14.74
CA LEU A 1104 7.74 34.07 14.66
C LEU A 1104 7.90 32.67 14.01
N HIS A 1105 9.13 32.13 13.91
CA HIS A 1105 9.46 30.87 13.23
C HIS A 1105 8.93 30.82 11.79
N SER A 1106 9.04 31.94 11.04
CA SER A 1106 8.49 32.13 9.70
C SER A 1106 6.96 32.01 9.52
N TYR A 1107 6.18 31.83 10.60
CA TYR A 1107 4.70 31.82 10.55
C TYR A 1107 4.06 33.22 10.57
N GLY A 1108 4.74 34.23 10.01
CA GLY A 1108 4.25 35.59 9.84
C GLY A 1108 4.02 35.95 8.36
N ASP A 1109 3.50 37.14 8.09
CA ASP A 1109 3.08 37.58 6.74
C ASP A 1109 4.19 37.55 5.66
N ALA A 1110 5.47 37.50 6.06
CA ALA A 1110 6.63 37.39 5.17
C ALA A 1110 6.94 35.95 4.72
N GLY A 1111 6.32 34.93 5.34
CA GLY A 1111 6.51 33.52 5.02
C GLY A 1111 7.87 32.92 5.38
N ALA A 1112 8.10 31.69 4.89
CA ALA A 1112 9.36 30.98 5.01
C ALA A 1112 10.35 31.42 3.93
N SER A 1113 11.45 32.05 4.35
CA SER A 1113 12.48 32.63 3.48
C SER A 1113 13.92 32.20 3.83
N ALA A 1114 14.08 31.43 4.91
CA ALA A 1114 15.37 30.94 5.41
C ALA A 1114 15.26 29.44 5.78
N PRO A 1115 15.22 28.53 4.78
CA PRO A 1115 14.99 27.10 4.99
C PRO A 1115 16.06 26.39 5.83
N LEU A 1116 17.33 26.81 5.80
CA LEU A 1116 18.39 26.22 6.63
C LEU A 1116 18.26 26.63 8.10
N GLY A 1117 17.84 27.87 8.38
CA GLY A 1117 17.41 28.28 9.71
C GLY A 1117 16.20 27.46 10.20
N GLY A 1118 15.23 27.20 9.32
CA GLY A 1118 14.11 26.29 9.59
C GLY A 1118 14.58 24.85 9.91
N ALA A 1119 15.57 24.34 9.19
CA ALA A 1119 16.16 23.02 9.43
C ALA A 1119 16.88 22.93 10.79
N VAL A 1120 17.52 24.00 11.27
CA VAL A 1120 18.09 24.06 12.64
C VAL A 1120 16.99 23.97 13.70
N THR A 1121 15.87 24.69 13.54
CA THR A 1121 14.70 24.53 14.43
C THR A 1121 14.15 23.10 14.37
N GLY A 1122 14.00 22.53 13.17
CA GLY A 1122 13.53 21.15 12.96
C GLY A 1122 14.41 20.10 13.66
N PHE A 1123 15.73 20.17 13.47
CA PHE A 1123 16.71 19.31 14.14
C PHE A 1123 16.61 19.41 15.67
N THR A 1124 16.54 20.64 16.18
CA THR A 1124 16.45 20.91 17.63
C THR A 1124 15.20 20.30 18.24
N LYS A 1125 14.06 20.32 17.52
CA LYS A 1125 12.82 19.66 17.93
C LYS A 1125 12.93 18.13 17.89
N ALA A 1126 13.58 17.57 16.87
CA ALA A 1126 13.80 16.12 16.75
C ALA A 1126 14.63 15.59 17.93
N TYR A 1127 15.75 16.24 18.27
CA TYR A 1127 16.60 15.88 19.41
C TYR A 1127 15.82 15.88 20.74
N ASN A 1128 14.91 16.84 20.95
CA ASN A 1128 14.03 16.86 22.13
C ASN A 1128 13.10 15.65 22.22
N VAL A 1129 12.50 15.24 21.09
CA VAL A 1129 11.61 14.07 21.05
C VAL A 1129 12.39 12.78 21.30
N GLU A 1130 13.55 12.64 20.66
CA GLU A 1130 14.44 11.48 20.77
C GLU A 1130 14.94 11.27 22.21
N GLN A 1131 15.48 12.32 22.83
CA GLN A 1131 15.91 12.30 24.24
C GLN A 1131 14.73 12.09 25.21
N GLY A 1132 13.52 12.53 24.86
CA GLY A 1132 12.30 12.30 25.63
C GLY A 1132 11.83 10.84 25.64
N MET A 1133 12.13 10.08 24.59
CA MET A 1133 11.82 8.65 24.51
C MET A 1133 12.78 7.80 25.38
N GLN A 1134 14.05 8.20 25.48
CA GLN A 1134 15.05 7.44 26.23
C GLN A 1134 14.92 7.62 27.76
N PRO A 1135 15.12 6.57 28.58
CA PRO A 1135 15.10 6.69 30.05
C PRO A 1135 16.15 7.67 30.59
N GLU A 1136 17.33 7.74 29.96
CA GLU A 1136 18.48 8.52 30.41
C GLU A 1136 18.46 9.97 29.89
N GLY A 1137 17.81 10.21 28.75
CA GLY A 1137 17.63 11.55 28.16
C GLY A 1137 16.60 12.44 28.88
N LYS A 1138 15.66 11.83 29.61
CA LYS A 1138 14.56 12.54 30.29
C LYS A 1138 15.05 13.64 31.25
N GLY A 1139 14.72 14.88 30.90
CA GLY A 1139 15.01 16.07 31.69
C GLY A 1139 16.04 17.03 31.06
N VAL A 1140 16.62 16.69 29.91
CA VAL A 1140 17.42 17.66 29.13
C VAL A 1140 16.54 18.83 28.67
N LEU A 1141 17.06 20.06 28.77
CA LEU A 1141 16.38 21.26 28.29
C LEU A 1141 16.73 21.51 26.81
N VAL A 1142 15.74 21.53 25.92
CA VAL A 1142 15.99 21.78 24.50
C VAL A 1142 15.15 22.95 24.00
N LYS A 1143 15.77 23.94 23.34
CA LYS A 1143 15.08 25.12 22.81
C LYS A 1143 15.60 25.58 21.44
N ALA A 1144 14.67 25.99 20.58
CA ALA A 1144 14.92 26.77 19.38
C ALA A 1144 14.36 28.19 19.59
N VAL A 1145 15.25 29.19 19.70
CA VAL A 1145 14.91 30.58 20.01
C VAL A 1145 15.08 31.45 18.77
N ASP A 1146 13.97 31.98 18.26
CA ASP A 1146 13.91 32.77 17.03
C ASP A 1146 13.83 34.28 17.30
N PHE A 1147 14.48 35.08 16.46
CA PHE A 1147 14.60 36.53 16.62
C PHE A 1147 14.28 37.31 15.33
N GLU A 1148 13.71 38.51 15.48
CA GLU A 1148 13.64 39.50 14.41
C GLU A 1148 15.03 39.81 13.81
N VAL A 1149 15.11 39.85 12.48
CA VAL A 1149 16.35 40.16 11.73
C VAL A 1149 16.97 41.50 12.17
N SER A 1150 16.15 42.48 12.55
CA SER A 1150 16.55 43.82 12.99
C SER A 1150 17.08 43.92 14.43
N ARG A 1151 17.08 42.84 15.22
CA ARG A 1151 17.54 42.84 16.62
C ARG A 1151 19.06 43.02 16.74
N LYS A 1152 19.46 43.93 17.64
CA LYS A 1152 20.87 44.26 17.93
C LYS A 1152 21.53 43.17 18.78
N THR A 1153 22.81 42.92 18.53
CA THR A 1153 23.57 41.74 19.01
C THR A 1153 23.57 41.49 20.52
N ALA A 1154 23.48 42.53 21.35
CA ALA A 1154 23.53 42.37 22.80
C ALA A 1154 22.29 41.68 23.38
N GLU A 1155 21.08 42.06 22.93
CA GLU A 1155 19.80 41.65 23.54
C GLU A 1155 19.48 40.16 23.36
N PRO A 1156 19.69 39.52 22.18
CA PRO A 1156 19.56 38.07 22.04
C PRO A 1156 20.45 37.28 23.02
N ALA A 1157 21.63 37.80 23.39
CA ALA A 1157 22.51 37.13 24.35
C ALA A 1157 22.01 37.21 25.81
N ASP A 1158 21.26 38.26 26.19
CA ASP A 1158 20.48 38.26 27.45
C ASP A 1158 19.39 37.18 27.42
N LEU A 1159 18.63 37.15 26.31
CA LEU A 1159 17.44 36.32 26.17
C LEU A 1159 17.77 34.83 26.06
N LEU A 1160 18.85 34.45 25.37
CA LEU A 1160 19.32 33.06 25.30
C LEU A 1160 19.69 32.52 26.70
N ILE A 1161 20.35 33.32 27.54
CA ILE A 1161 20.63 32.94 28.93
C ILE A 1161 19.31 32.84 29.73
N ALA A 1162 18.42 33.82 29.61
CA ALA A 1162 17.15 33.83 30.35
C ALA A 1162 16.23 32.65 29.98
N GLU A 1163 16.17 32.26 28.71
CA GLU A 1163 15.48 31.05 28.22
C GLU A 1163 16.16 29.75 28.66
N THR A 1164 17.48 29.75 28.86
CA THR A 1164 18.19 28.58 29.39
C THR A 1164 17.85 28.35 30.88
N LEU A 1165 17.65 29.44 31.63
CA LEU A 1165 17.37 29.39 33.07
C LEU A 1165 15.86 29.25 33.39
N THR A 1166 14.96 29.54 32.45
CA THR A 1166 13.52 29.72 32.74
C THR A 1166 12.61 29.17 31.63
N ASP A 1167 11.40 28.72 32.00
CA ASP A 1167 10.39 28.04 31.18
C ASP A 1167 10.82 26.69 30.59
N PRO A 1168 10.87 25.60 31.38
CA PRO A 1168 11.20 24.26 30.88
C PRO A 1168 10.12 23.59 30.04
N ALA A 1169 8.93 24.19 29.92
CA ALA A 1169 7.77 23.57 29.29
C ALA A 1169 7.67 23.79 27.77
N ILE A 1170 8.69 24.41 27.15
CA ILE A 1170 8.59 24.89 25.76
C ILE A 1170 9.90 24.76 25.00
N VAL A 1171 9.80 24.28 23.75
CA VAL A 1171 10.93 24.10 22.83
C VAL A 1171 11.03 25.26 21.84
N GLU A 1172 9.92 25.66 21.20
CA GLU A 1172 9.91 26.74 20.21
C GLU A 1172 9.54 28.08 20.87
N VAL A 1173 10.47 29.04 20.84
CA VAL A 1173 10.25 30.40 21.34
C VAL A 1173 10.58 31.40 20.24
N GLY A 1174 9.72 32.39 20.01
CA GLY A 1174 9.97 33.50 19.10
C GLY A 1174 9.92 34.86 19.81
N TYR A 1175 10.82 35.78 19.44
CA TYR A 1175 10.83 37.15 19.94
C TYR A 1175 10.52 38.16 18.83
N HIS A 1176 9.32 38.73 18.88
CA HIS A 1176 8.80 39.66 17.87
C HIS A 1176 8.18 40.89 18.52
N LYS A 1177 8.58 42.10 18.08
CA LYS A 1177 8.14 43.41 18.58
C LYS A 1177 8.28 43.58 20.11
N GLY A 1178 9.25 42.89 20.71
CA GLY A 1178 9.49 42.87 22.16
C GLY A 1178 8.56 41.96 22.97
N LEU A 1179 7.71 41.18 22.29
CA LEU A 1179 6.85 40.16 22.88
C LEU A 1179 7.40 38.75 22.58
N ARG A 1180 7.01 37.78 23.42
CA ARG A 1180 7.44 36.39 23.37
C ARG A 1180 6.32 35.53 22.80
N TYR A 1181 6.63 34.63 21.87
CA TYR A 1181 5.68 33.80 21.14
C TYR A 1181 6.11 32.32 21.14
N THR A 1182 5.16 31.45 20.78
CA THR A 1182 5.33 30.06 20.37
C THR A 1182 4.56 29.82 19.09
N VAL A 1183 4.80 28.71 18.41
CA VAL A 1183 3.83 28.16 17.45
C VAL A 1183 2.73 27.42 18.23
N THR A 1184 1.48 27.55 17.79
CA THR A 1184 0.36 26.66 18.16
C THR A 1184 -0.37 26.22 16.91
N LEU A 1185 -1.14 25.13 16.98
CA LEU A 1185 -2.18 24.87 15.98
C LEU A 1185 -3.41 25.71 16.35
N LEU A 1186 -3.99 26.41 15.37
CA LEU A 1186 -5.29 27.07 15.50
C LEU A 1186 -6.24 26.47 14.48
N GLU A 1187 -7.39 26.01 14.97
CA GLU A 1187 -8.39 25.33 14.17
C GLU A 1187 -9.23 26.33 13.36
N LYS A 1188 -9.42 26.04 12.07
CA LYS A 1188 -10.19 26.84 11.11
C LYS A 1188 -11.09 25.92 10.29
N PRO A 1189 -12.24 26.41 9.80
CA PRO A 1189 -13.01 25.69 8.77
C PRO A 1189 -12.13 25.34 7.56
N ALA A 1190 -12.43 24.23 6.88
CA ALA A 1190 -11.64 23.78 5.73
C ALA A 1190 -11.67 24.76 4.54
N ARG A 1191 -12.76 25.52 4.39
CA ARG A 1191 -13.04 26.40 3.24
C ARG A 1191 -11.97 27.45 2.96
N ASP A 1192 -11.55 27.50 1.69
CA ASP A 1192 -10.92 28.66 1.05
C ASP A 1192 -11.93 29.67 0.48
N GLY A 1193 -13.21 29.26 0.35
CA GLY A 1193 -14.30 30.04 -0.22
C GLY A 1193 -14.80 29.55 -1.58
N GLN A 1194 -14.18 28.53 -2.17
CA GLN A 1194 -14.62 27.90 -3.41
C GLN A 1194 -15.60 26.74 -3.15
N PRO A 1195 -16.45 26.37 -4.12
CA PRO A 1195 -17.22 25.12 -4.06
C PRO A 1195 -16.30 23.91 -4.29
N GLY A 1196 -16.34 22.93 -3.39
CA GLY A 1196 -15.63 21.66 -3.54
C GLY A 1196 -16.18 20.76 -4.65
N MET A 1197 -15.43 19.72 -5.01
CA MET A 1197 -15.85 18.73 -6.00
C MET A 1197 -16.85 17.74 -5.38
N THR A 1198 -18.05 17.64 -5.98
CA THR A 1198 -19.04 16.63 -5.57
C THR A 1198 -18.56 15.22 -5.96
N LEU A 1199 -18.37 14.35 -4.97
CA LEU A 1199 -18.20 12.91 -5.17
C LEU A 1199 -19.58 12.23 -5.27
N GLY A 1200 -19.67 11.10 -5.98
CA GLY A 1200 -20.90 10.32 -6.12
C GLY A 1200 -20.67 8.96 -6.75
N LYS A 1201 -21.74 8.19 -6.97
CA LYS A 1201 -21.68 6.79 -7.44
C LYS A 1201 -20.92 6.56 -8.77
N ASP A 1202 -20.76 7.61 -9.59
CA ASP A 1202 -20.09 7.56 -10.89
C ASP A 1202 -18.63 8.07 -10.81
N THR A 1203 -18.13 8.36 -9.60
CA THR A 1203 -16.77 8.85 -9.34
C THR A 1203 -15.76 7.70 -9.26
N VAL A 1204 -14.69 7.79 -10.06
CA VAL A 1204 -13.52 6.91 -9.96
C VAL A 1204 -12.42 7.60 -9.17
N PHE A 1205 -11.85 6.92 -8.19
CA PHE A 1205 -10.73 7.39 -7.37
C PHE A 1205 -9.62 6.32 -7.28
N VAL A 1206 -8.40 6.76 -6.99
CA VAL A 1206 -7.23 5.88 -6.79
C VAL A 1206 -6.59 6.23 -5.45
N VAL A 1207 -6.55 5.25 -4.53
CA VAL A 1207 -5.94 5.41 -3.21
C VAL A 1207 -4.58 4.72 -3.19
N THR A 1208 -3.52 5.46 -2.89
CA THR A 1208 -2.17 4.93 -2.70
C THR A 1208 -1.84 4.86 -1.21
N GLY A 1209 -1.89 3.65 -0.63
CA GLY A 1209 -1.57 3.44 0.78
C GLY A 1209 -2.09 2.10 1.31
N ALA A 1210 -1.83 1.83 2.60
CA ALA A 1210 -2.32 0.62 3.26
C ALA A 1210 -3.69 0.89 3.90
N ALA A 1211 -4.72 0.21 3.40
CA ALA A 1211 -6.13 0.44 3.76
C ALA A 1211 -6.53 0.14 5.23
N GLY A 1212 -5.59 -0.27 6.09
CA GLY A 1212 -5.80 -0.47 7.53
C GLY A 1212 -5.04 0.52 8.44
N GLY A 1213 -4.39 1.54 7.86
CA GLY A 1213 -3.64 2.56 8.62
C GLY A 1213 -4.26 3.95 8.50
N ILE A 1214 -3.43 5.00 8.61
CA ILE A 1214 -3.84 6.41 8.44
C ILE A 1214 -4.59 6.66 7.12
N THR A 1215 -4.27 5.90 6.06
CA THR A 1215 -4.99 5.92 4.78
C THR A 1215 -6.48 5.63 4.97
N SER A 1216 -6.87 4.70 5.85
CA SER A 1216 -8.28 4.40 6.13
C SER A 1216 -8.98 5.62 6.73
N ALA A 1217 -8.39 6.24 7.75
CA ALA A 1217 -8.94 7.43 8.39
C ALA A 1217 -9.09 8.59 7.39
N ILE A 1218 -8.08 8.82 6.54
CA ILE A 1218 -8.12 9.82 5.48
C ILE A 1218 -9.21 9.49 4.43
N THR A 1219 -9.39 8.21 4.06
CA THR A 1219 -10.48 7.84 3.13
C THR A 1219 -11.87 7.93 3.74
N SER A 1220 -12.00 7.84 5.08
CA SER A 1220 -13.25 8.07 5.80
C SER A 1220 -13.55 9.54 6.07
N ASP A 1221 -12.51 10.39 6.14
CA ASP A 1221 -12.58 11.86 6.20
C ASP A 1221 -12.95 12.46 4.82
N LEU A 1222 -12.58 11.78 3.73
CA LEU A 1222 -12.87 12.17 2.33
C LEU A 1222 -14.25 11.72 1.79
N ALA A 1223 -15.06 10.98 2.55
CA ALA A 1223 -16.24 10.24 2.04
C ALA A 1223 -17.58 10.67 2.65
#